data_AF-A0A1G8L2U0-F1
#
_entry.id   AF-A0A1G8L2U0-F1
#
_cell.length_a   1.000
_cell.length_b   1.000
_cell.length_c   1.000
_cell.angle_alpha   90.00
_cell.angle_beta   90.00
_cell.angle_gamma   90.00
#
_symmetry.space_group_name_H-M   'P 1'
#
loop_
_entity.id
_entity.type
_entity.pdbx_description
1 polymer ?
#
loop_
_entity_poly.entity_id
_entity_poly.type
_entity_poly.pdbx_seq_one_letter_code
_entity_poly.pdbx_strand_id
1 'polypeptide(L)'
;MTTDTAIPSATTTWEVVGGPIPPAAIEPEAAGIAARHQLRLHRPGPQAHLQLTEADGTVLVAVSWRPATPALPEVLSHVLPGRPRLDILIDARPGGQAAADDLHTALREQARRYDPSELSAITASMPLLARHSTPDANLAGWAVIARDHYVENTLALLLAIQRCGVPPQWIYALAKGDRTRGRDRIHATLTGLGCASGVLDNTAINAPDSHAADLAQTLVQVDAFIDAAHAAGRPVLVIDDGGLIAQGYGRPDAPRRIDAALELTVSGLKRITAARPLAIPVFNMARSAVKTRLGYPEIADACVRRLRALLPAVKTIGRPVLVLGYGTLGSRLAAALHAHGCQLHVVDPDPLALIAAAEAGHATYRTAVHALRTTVPLIVAGTTGDSGALPEEAIALLPDGAILAPFATADFAPVTSDTSPAQQTGHIPGVGRRYRLPTGAEVTMLGDGRSLNLFEADAIPNQGYDAYRAGTLIAARALCAQAATLPPGVHTTLVDTLIAASGLYDDYYRTYLTSQAATPTPAPTLTVREPSPVAGLNACVVGYGAAGRLHAGILTGAGAELTILDPKHQDLPRTCRSFHHNIDDLPATRAIDLWSVCCPTAEHLSVLRSILARDPAARVLLEKPACQAHEIVALTDLLDRHPRARLLVTDQYQHATALDGAAGLLAQHAGGPIDHLTVSFTKDRTADIADGRFIDRSYGVLGYEWLHMLAVLRRLLPAEAMTSYLTSDPCDATLRAVFDPRLFVATLTEHATAPLGDGLVHLDLHSSITTPAIVVGRTPADITRWHRGLRAADDRQRYLTVHAADTLVTVRLDPVTTTGGWQLQRNQHRLVAERDGKILHDEIIDDSPLHTAITSAAETLTGSQPVPPPDLSGLRRISAMADYLRTQHSFGDAPGQEKVTALDQIMH
;
A
#
# COMPACT_ATOMS: atom_id res chain seq x y z
N MET A 1 0.19 53.18 -7.80
CA MET A 1 -0.64 53.25 -9.01
C MET A 1 -0.84 51.85 -9.53
N THR A 2 -2.11 51.47 -9.63
CA THR A 2 -2.64 50.24 -10.21
C THR A 2 -2.36 50.16 -11.71
N THR A 3 -1.90 49.01 -12.18
CA THR A 3 -2.28 48.50 -13.50
C THR A 3 -2.49 47.00 -13.40
N ASP A 4 -3.73 46.63 -13.13
CA ASP A 4 -4.31 45.33 -13.45
C ASP A 4 -4.02 45.02 -14.92
N THR A 5 -3.33 43.91 -15.16
CA THR A 5 -3.45 43.17 -16.41
C THR A 5 -3.82 41.74 -16.02
N ALA A 6 -5.13 41.49 -15.98
CA ALA A 6 -5.67 40.15 -15.90
C ALA A 6 -5.19 39.34 -17.11
N ILE A 7 -4.49 38.23 -16.86
CA ILE A 7 -4.10 37.27 -17.89
C ILE A 7 -5.24 36.23 -18.04
N PRO A 8 -5.68 35.88 -19.25
CA PRO A 8 -6.81 34.98 -19.45
C PRO A 8 -6.50 33.57 -18.94
N SER A 9 -7.39 33.02 -18.09
CA SER A 9 -7.33 31.61 -17.68
C SER A 9 -7.84 30.71 -18.81
N ALA A 10 -6.93 30.09 -19.57
CA ALA A 10 -7.27 28.94 -20.39
C ALA A 10 -7.10 27.67 -19.55
N THR A 11 -8.21 27.11 -19.09
CA THR A 11 -8.30 25.91 -18.27
C THR A 11 -7.96 24.67 -19.11
N THR A 12 -6.70 24.23 -19.09
CA THR A 12 -6.35 22.85 -19.44
C THR A 12 -6.65 21.97 -18.21
N THR A 13 -7.20 20.78 -18.44
CA THR A 13 -7.38 19.76 -17.40
C THR A 13 -6.57 18.55 -17.80
N TRP A 14 -5.98 17.85 -16.83
CA TRP A 14 -5.24 16.63 -17.12
C TRP A 14 -5.57 15.56 -16.10
N GLU A 15 -5.53 14.30 -16.53
CA GLU A 15 -5.82 13.13 -15.72
C GLU A 15 -4.74 12.07 -15.93
N VAL A 16 -4.40 11.36 -14.86
CA VAL A 16 -3.46 10.23 -14.94
C VAL A 16 -4.20 8.92 -14.73
N VAL A 17 -4.12 8.06 -15.73
CA VAL A 17 -4.57 6.67 -15.65
C VAL A 17 -3.36 5.79 -15.36
N GLY A 18 -3.26 5.35 -14.10
CA GLY A 18 -2.26 4.38 -13.66
C GLY A 18 -2.83 2.95 -13.70
N GLY A 19 -2.14 2.02 -14.34
CA GLY A 19 -2.58 0.62 -14.31
C GLY A 19 -1.82 -0.31 -15.24
N PRO A 20 -2.13 -1.62 -15.20
CA PRO A 20 -1.51 -2.63 -16.04
C PRO A 20 -2.05 -2.60 -17.49
N ILE A 21 -1.93 -1.44 -18.15
CA ILE A 21 -2.33 -1.20 -19.54
C ILE A 21 -1.11 -1.47 -20.44
N PRO A 22 -1.21 -2.33 -21.47
CA PRO A 22 -0.12 -2.49 -22.42
C PRO A 22 -0.01 -1.24 -23.31
N PRO A 23 1.21 -0.77 -23.67
CA PRO A 23 1.38 0.39 -24.56
C PRO A 23 0.58 0.29 -25.88
N ALA A 24 0.48 -0.92 -26.43
CA ALA A 24 -0.25 -1.20 -27.67
C ALA A 24 -1.78 -0.99 -27.57
N ALA A 25 -2.33 -0.90 -26.36
CA ALA A 25 -3.76 -0.69 -26.16
C ALA A 25 -4.18 0.80 -26.21
N ILE A 26 -3.25 1.73 -26.05
CA ILE A 26 -3.57 3.16 -25.91
C ILE A 26 -3.99 3.76 -27.25
N GLU A 27 -3.29 3.42 -28.33
CA GLU A 27 -3.53 3.99 -29.66
C GLU A 27 -4.90 3.59 -30.26
N PRO A 28 -5.34 2.32 -30.19
CA PRO A 28 -6.69 1.94 -30.64
C PRO A 28 -7.81 2.63 -29.86
N GLU A 29 -7.68 2.77 -28.54
CA GLU A 29 -8.67 3.49 -27.72
C GLU A 29 -8.72 4.97 -28.12
N ALA A 30 -7.55 5.63 -28.21
CA ALA A 30 -7.45 7.02 -28.66
C ALA A 30 -8.05 7.22 -30.07
N ALA A 31 -7.86 6.27 -31.00
CA ALA A 31 -8.46 6.31 -32.33
C ALA A 31 -10.00 6.21 -32.27
N GLY A 32 -10.52 5.33 -31.42
CA GLY A 32 -11.97 5.19 -31.20
C GLY A 32 -12.60 6.46 -30.61
N ILE A 33 -11.92 7.10 -29.64
CA ILE A 33 -12.33 8.39 -29.09
C ILE A 33 -12.29 9.48 -30.16
N ALA A 34 -11.20 9.56 -30.93
CA ALA A 34 -11.05 10.54 -31.99
C ALA A 34 -12.19 10.43 -33.00
N ALA A 35 -12.56 9.21 -33.43
CA ALA A 35 -13.67 8.99 -34.33
C ALA A 35 -15.03 9.45 -33.76
N ARG A 36 -15.31 9.16 -32.47
CA ARG A 36 -16.56 9.57 -31.80
C ARG A 36 -16.70 11.10 -31.71
N HIS A 37 -15.59 11.79 -31.49
CA HIS A 37 -15.54 13.25 -31.34
C HIS A 37 -15.16 13.99 -32.63
N GLN A 38 -15.11 13.30 -33.77
CA GLN A 38 -14.74 13.86 -35.09
C GLN A 38 -13.34 14.52 -35.13
N LEU A 39 -12.40 14.00 -34.34
CA LEU A 39 -11.01 14.42 -34.28
C LEU A 39 -10.11 13.51 -35.11
N ARG A 40 -8.89 13.97 -35.41
CA ARG A 40 -7.84 13.18 -36.07
C ARG A 40 -6.82 12.73 -35.03
N LEU A 41 -6.39 11.47 -35.10
CA LEU A 41 -5.29 10.97 -34.30
C LEU A 41 -3.96 11.23 -35.01
N HIS A 42 -3.01 11.85 -34.33
CA HIS A 42 -1.67 12.13 -34.82
C HIS A 42 -0.62 11.54 -33.87
N ARG A 43 0.47 11.00 -34.42
CA ARG A 43 1.62 10.47 -33.67
C ARG A 43 2.88 11.26 -34.04
N PRO A 44 3.30 12.25 -33.24
CA PRO A 44 4.39 13.17 -33.60
C PRO A 44 5.79 12.54 -33.67
N GLY A 45 5.97 11.30 -33.23
CA GLY A 45 7.27 10.61 -33.26
C GLY A 45 7.23 9.19 -32.68
N PRO A 46 8.39 8.52 -32.55
CA PRO A 46 8.47 7.16 -32.00
C PRO A 46 8.24 7.08 -30.48
N GLN A 47 8.16 8.22 -29.80
CA GLN A 47 7.91 8.33 -28.36
C GLN A 47 6.51 7.83 -27.97
N ALA A 48 6.33 7.56 -26.67
CA ALA A 48 5.09 7.15 -26.04
C ALA A 48 4.10 8.34 -25.92
N HIS A 49 3.68 8.88 -27.08
CA HIS A 49 2.89 10.11 -27.18
C HIS A 49 1.93 10.10 -28.38
N LEU A 50 0.70 10.54 -28.18
CA LEU A 50 -0.37 10.68 -29.18
C LEU A 50 -1.06 12.05 -29.03
N GLN A 51 -1.66 12.54 -30.11
CA GLN A 51 -2.43 13.79 -30.13
C GLN A 51 -3.76 13.58 -30.86
N LEU A 52 -4.84 14.06 -30.28
CA LEU A 52 -6.14 14.19 -30.95
C LEU A 52 -6.27 15.66 -31.37
N THR A 53 -6.40 15.89 -32.67
CA THR A 53 -6.40 17.22 -33.27
C THR A 53 -7.69 17.49 -34.05
N GLU A 54 -8.04 18.76 -34.19
CA GLU A 54 -9.02 19.20 -35.18
C GLU A 54 -8.46 19.06 -36.61
N ALA A 55 -9.31 19.32 -37.60
CA ALA A 55 -8.96 19.22 -39.02
C ALA A 55 -7.86 20.22 -39.45
N ASP A 56 -7.74 21.34 -38.74
CA ASP A 56 -6.74 22.40 -38.95
C ASP A 56 -5.40 22.15 -38.24
N GLY A 57 -5.29 21.05 -37.48
CA GLY A 57 -4.08 20.67 -36.73
C GLY A 57 -4.04 21.18 -35.28
N THR A 58 -5.08 21.87 -34.80
CA THR A 58 -5.18 22.30 -33.40
C THR A 58 -5.29 21.07 -32.49
N VAL A 59 -4.35 20.90 -31.56
CA VAL A 59 -4.36 19.79 -30.60
C VAL A 59 -5.39 20.06 -29.51
N LEU A 60 -6.36 19.16 -29.33
CA LEU A 60 -7.37 19.25 -28.27
C LEU A 60 -7.09 18.29 -27.11
N VAL A 61 -6.49 17.13 -27.38
CA VAL A 61 -6.07 16.17 -26.36
C VAL A 61 -4.68 15.65 -26.68
N ALA A 62 -3.77 15.63 -25.71
CA ALA A 62 -2.47 15.00 -25.81
C ALA A 62 -2.38 13.84 -24.82
N VAL A 63 -1.84 12.70 -25.24
CA VAL A 63 -1.77 11.48 -24.43
C VAL A 63 -0.34 11.01 -24.40
N SER A 64 0.26 10.88 -23.22
CA SER A 64 1.62 10.38 -23.06
C SER A 64 1.66 9.29 -22.00
N TRP A 65 2.63 8.38 -22.06
CA TRP A 65 2.73 7.31 -21.05
C TRP A 65 4.15 6.86 -20.77
N ARG A 66 4.36 6.29 -19.57
CA ARG A 66 5.64 5.70 -19.16
C ARG A 66 5.44 4.41 -18.37
N PRO A 67 6.43 3.49 -18.36
CA PRO A 67 6.44 2.36 -17.43
C PRO A 67 6.38 2.82 -15.97
N ALA A 68 5.58 2.12 -15.17
CA ALA A 68 5.43 2.30 -13.73
C ALA A 68 5.85 1.01 -13.03
N THR A 69 6.60 1.15 -11.95
CA THR A 69 7.06 0.01 -11.13
C THR A 69 5.91 -0.47 -10.24
N PRO A 70 5.51 -1.75 -10.30
CA PRO A 70 4.47 -2.26 -9.41
C PRO A 70 4.95 -2.23 -7.96
N ALA A 71 4.05 -1.89 -7.02
CA ALA A 71 4.32 -2.09 -5.60
C ALA A 71 4.58 -3.57 -5.31
N LEU A 72 5.53 -3.85 -4.42
CA LEU A 72 5.78 -5.22 -3.96
C LEU A 72 4.48 -5.80 -3.37
N PRO A 73 4.15 -7.06 -3.67
CA PRO A 73 2.95 -7.69 -3.14
C PRO A 73 3.03 -7.75 -1.60
N GLU A 74 1.94 -7.39 -0.92
CA GLU A 74 1.84 -7.38 0.56
C GLU A 74 1.91 -8.79 1.18
N VAL A 75 1.69 -9.82 0.37
CA VAL A 75 1.67 -11.23 0.77
C VAL A 75 2.36 -12.08 -0.29
N LEU A 76 2.96 -13.20 0.11
CA LEU A 76 3.57 -14.20 -0.78
C LEU A 76 2.55 -14.99 -1.62
N SER A 77 1.26 -14.62 -1.62
CA SER A 77 0.23 -15.31 -2.40
C SER A 77 0.38 -15.01 -3.90
N HIS A 78 -0.17 -15.90 -4.73
CA HIS A 78 -0.28 -15.85 -6.21
C HIS A 78 0.24 -14.54 -6.78
N VAL A 79 1.56 -14.47 -6.98
CA VAL A 79 2.21 -13.32 -7.57
C VAL A 79 1.75 -13.31 -9.02
N LEU A 80 0.68 -12.57 -9.26
CA LEU A 80 0.25 -12.22 -10.60
C LEU A 80 1.49 -11.66 -11.31
N PRO A 81 1.91 -12.25 -12.44
CA PRO A 81 3.20 -11.94 -13.04
C PRO A 81 3.33 -10.42 -13.22
N GLY A 82 4.45 -9.87 -12.76
CA GLY A 82 4.68 -8.43 -12.73
C GLY A 82 4.54 -7.84 -14.12
N ARG A 83 3.43 -7.15 -14.38
CA ARG A 83 3.23 -6.46 -15.65
C ARG A 83 4.01 -5.15 -15.72
N PRO A 84 4.37 -4.70 -16.93
CA PRO A 84 4.58 -3.28 -17.18
C PRO A 84 3.28 -2.57 -16.82
N ARG A 85 3.30 -1.80 -15.73
CA ARG A 85 2.24 -0.82 -15.49
C ARG A 85 2.59 0.43 -16.28
N LEU A 86 1.59 1.17 -16.69
CA LEU A 86 1.79 2.48 -17.27
C LEU A 86 1.16 3.53 -16.37
N ASP A 87 1.86 4.66 -16.25
CA ASP A 87 1.21 5.93 -15.95
C ASP A 87 0.92 6.59 -17.30
N ILE A 88 -0.37 6.82 -17.59
CA ILE A 88 -0.82 7.48 -18.82
C ILE A 88 -1.37 8.85 -18.44
N LEU A 89 -0.73 9.90 -18.92
CA LEU A 89 -1.18 11.28 -18.80
C LEU A 89 -2.07 11.63 -20.01
N ILE A 90 -3.30 12.05 -19.73
CA ILE A 90 -4.21 12.66 -20.70
C ILE A 90 -4.27 14.15 -20.40
N ASP A 91 -3.87 14.99 -21.34
CA ASP A 91 -3.86 16.46 -21.25
C ASP A 91 -4.91 17.04 -22.21
N ALA A 92 -5.96 17.63 -21.65
CA ALA A 92 -7.08 18.22 -22.37
C ALA A 92 -6.91 19.74 -22.49
N ARG A 93 -6.97 20.24 -23.72
CA ARG A 93 -7.02 21.67 -24.05
C ARG A 93 -8.46 22.17 -24.13
N PRO A 94 -8.72 23.49 -24.07
CA PRO A 94 -10.06 24.03 -24.25
C PRO A 94 -10.73 23.46 -25.51
N GLY A 95 -11.92 22.88 -25.36
CA GLY A 95 -12.65 22.17 -26.43
C GLY A 95 -12.43 20.65 -26.47
N GLY A 96 -11.39 20.11 -25.82
CA GLY A 96 -11.07 18.68 -25.78
C GLY A 96 -11.60 17.89 -24.58
N GLN A 97 -12.29 18.54 -23.63
CA GLN A 97 -12.65 17.94 -22.34
C GLN A 97 -13.47 16.65 -22.46
N ALA A 98 -14.53 16.65 -23.27
CA ALA A 98 -15.39 15.49 -23.42
C ALA A 98 -14.65 14.28 -24.03
N ALA A 99 -13.72 14.53 -24.96
CA ALA A 99 -12.88 13.49 -25.54
C ALA A 99 -11.86 12.95 -24.51
N ALA A 100 -11.29 13.83 -23.69
CA ALA A 100 -10.38 13.44 -22.62
C ALA A 100 -11.07 12.61 -21.53
N ASP A 101 -12.26 13.02 -21.07
CA ASP A 101 -13.06 12.31 -20.06
C ASP A 101 -13.47 10.91 -20.57
N ASP A 102 -13.87 10.81 -21.84
CA ASP A 102 -14.18 9.54 -22.50
C ASP A 102 -12.96 8.63 -22.60
N LEU A 103 -11.79 9.18 -22.96
CA LEU A 103 -10.53 8.43 -23.04
C LEU A 103 -10.07 7.96 -21.66
N HIS A 104 -10.15 8.84 -20.65
CA HIS A 104 -9.83 8.50 -19.27
C HIS A 104 -10.72 7.37 -18.76
N THR A 105 -12.02 7.47 -19.01
CA THR A 105 -12.97 6.41 -18.63
C THR A 105 -12.63 5.08 -19.32
N ALA A 106 -12.37 5.10 -20.63
CA ALA A 106 -12.01 3.90 -21.39
C ALA A 106 -10.71 3.25 -20.87
N LEU A 107 -9.65 4.05 -20.70
CA LEU A 107 -8.36 3.56 -20.20
C LEU A 107 -8.45 3.10 -18.74
N ARG A 108 -9.24 3.76 -17.89
CA ARG A 108 -9.47 3.31 -16.51
C ARG A 108 -10.18 1.96 -16.46
N GLU A 109 -11.21 1.77 -17.28
CA GLU A 109 -11.87 0.48 -17.39
C GLU A 109 -10.89 -0.60 -17.87
N GLN A 110 -10.03 -0.28 -18.84
CA GLN A 110 -9.00 -1.20 -19.30
C GLN A 110 -7.96 -1.53 -18.22
N ALA A 111 -7.47 -0.53 -17.47
CA ALA A 111 -6.55 -0.71 -16.35
C ALA A 111 -7.12 -1.61 -15.25
N ARG A 112 -8.45 -1.60 -15.05
CA ARG A 112 -9.10 -2.43 -14.05
C ARG A 112 -9.12 -3.91 -14.46
N ARG A 113 -9.13 -4.24 -15.75
CA ARG A 113 -9.26 -5.63 -16.23
C ARG A 113 -8.12 -6.53 -15.77
N TYR A 114 -8.45 -7.79 -15.50
CA TYR A 114 -7.46 -8.85 -15.42
C TYR A 114 -7.04 -9.25 -16.85
N ASP A 115 -5.74 -9.42 -17.11
CA ASP A 115 -5.26 -9.92 -18.41
C ASP A 115 -5.25 -11.45 -18.47
N PRO A 116 -5.00 -12.04 -19.65
CA PRO A 116 -4.91 -13.49 -19.79
C PRO A 116 -3.95 -14.18 -18.81
N SER A 117 -2.79 -13.59 -18.50
CA SER A 117 -1.85 -14.19 -17.55
C SER A 117 -2.36 -14.15 -16.10
N GLU A 118 -2.98 -13.05 -15.67
CA GLU A 118 -3.66 -12.97 -14.38
C GLU A 118 -4.84 -13.95 -14.29
N LEU A 119 -5.68 -14.03 -15.34
CA LEU A 119 -6.80 -14.96 -15.41
C LEU A 119 -6.35 -16.43 -15.38
N SER A 120 -5.22 -16.72 -16.04
CA SER A 120 -4.56 -18.03 -15.98
C SER A 120 -4.05 -18.32 -14.57
N ALA A 121 -3.43 -17.36 -13.89
CA ALA A 121 -2.95 -17.50 -12.53
C ALA A 121 -4.11 -17.71 -11.53
N ILE A 122 -5.20 -16.95 -11.65
CA ILE A 122 -6.43 -17.14 -10.86
C ILE A 122 -6.98 -18.55 -11.07
N THR A 123 -7.06 -19.01 -12.33
CA THR A 123 -7.50 -20.38 -12.65
C THR A 123 -6.55 -21.44 -12.06
N ALA A 124 -5.24 -21.25 -12.19
CA ALA A 124 -4.23 -22.16 -11.67
C ALA A 124 -4.20 -22.23 -10.15
N SER A 125 -4.64 -21.16 -9.46
CA SER A 125 -4.79 -21.14 -8.00
C SER A 125 -5.98 -21.99 -7.50
N MET A 126 -6.83 -22.48 -8.41
CA MET A 126 -8.00 -23.32 -8.13
C MET A 126 -7.94 -24.62 -8.96
N PRO A 127 -6.96 -25.51 -8.69
CA PRO A 127 -6.70 -26.70 -9.50
C PRO A 127 -7.85 -27.71 -9.56
N LEU A 128 -8.68 -27.84 -8.52
CA LEU A 128 -9.85 -28.72 -8.53
C LEU A 128 -10.91 -28.19 -9.48
N LEU A 129 -11.26 -26.91 -9.35
CA LEU A 129 -12.19 -26.24 -10.26
C LEU A 129 -11.69 -26.32 -11.71
N ALA A 130 -10.41 -26.07 -11.94
CA ALA A 130 -9.79 -26.17 -13.26
C ALA A 130 -9.98 -27.58 -13.85
N ARG A 131 -9.68 -28.63 -13.07
CA ARG A 131 -9.83 -30.04 -13.48
C ARG A 131 -11.27 -30.41 -13.84
N HIS A 132 -12.25 -29.89 -13.10
CA HIS A 132 -13.67 -30.18 -13.34
C HIS A 132 -14.34 -29.27 -14.40
N SER A 133 -13.59 -28.32 -14.97
CA SER A 133 -14.11 -27.33 -15.94
C SER A 133 -13.96 -27.75 -17.41
N THR A 134 -14.22 -29.02 -17.71
CA THR A 134 -14.21 -29.54 -19.09
C THR A 134 -15.46 -29.11 -19.87
N PRO A 135 -15.40 -29.00 -21.22
CA PRO A 135 -16.59 -28.77 -22.05
C PRO A 135 -17.75 -29.72 -21.68
N ASP A 136 -18.96 -29.17 -21.57
CA ASP A 136 -20.17 -29.89 -21.18
C ASP A 136 -21.36 -29.45 -22.04
N ALA A 137 -21.89 -30.36 -22.86
CA ALA A 137 -22.96 -30.05 -23.79
C ALA A 137 -24.28 -29.65 -23.09
N ASN A 138 -24.52 -30.14 -21.87
CA ASN A 138 -25.74 -29.79 -21.13
C ASN A 138 -25.66 -28.35 -20.64
N LEU A 139 -24.55 -27.96 -19.99
CA LEU A 139 -24.39 -26.59 -19.49
C LEU A 139 -24.21 -25.56 -20.64
N ALA A 140 -23.51 -25.92 -21.72
CA ALA A 140 -23.26 -25.02 -22.86
C ALA A 140 -24.54 -24.50 -23.55
N GLY A 141 -25.64 -25.25 -23.44
CA GLY A 141 -26.96 -24.87 -23.97
C GLY A 141 -27.74 -23.89 -23.10
N TRP A 142 -27.26 -23.53 -21.92
CA TRP A 142 -27.98 -22.68 -20.97
C TRP A 142 -27.46 -21.24 -20.98
N ALA A 143 -28.28 -20.33 -20.47
CA ALA A 143 -27.84 -19.01 -20.00
C ALA A 143 -27.71 -19.04 -18.47
N VAL A 144 -26.77 -18.25 -17.92
CA VAL A 144 -26.46 -18.25 -16.49
C VAL A 144 -26.59 -16.85 -15.92
N ILE A 145 -27.37 -16.71 -14.85
CA ILE A 145 -27.37 -15.53 -13.99
C ILE A 145 -26.67 -15.91 -12.68
N ALA A 146 -25.58 -15.22 -12.33
CA ALA A 146 -24.80 -15.49 -11.13
C ALA A 146 -24.80 -14.26 -10.22
N ARG A 147 -25.53 -14.34 -9.11
CA ARG A 147 -25.51 -13.30 -8.07
C ARG A 147 -24.62 -13.74 -6.92
N ASP A 148 -23.48 -13.09 -6.72
CA ASP A 148 -22.51 -13.47 -5.69
C ASP A 148 -21.62 -12.27 -5.28
N HIS A 149 -20.75 -12.46 -4.29
CA HIS A 149 -19.67 -11.55 -3.96
C HIS A 149 -18.66 -11.49 -5.12
N TYR A 150 -18.25 -10.29 -5.51
CA TYR A 150 -17.20 -10.12 -6.51
C TYR A 150 -15.83 -10.32 -5.87
N VAL A 151 -15.38 -11.56 -5.87
CA VAL A 151 -14.07 -12.03 -5.40
C VAL A 151 -13.42 -12.92 -6.44
N GLU A 152 -12.11 -13.16 -6.35
CA GLU A 152 -11.34 -13.93 -7.34
C GLU A 152 -11.92 -15.33 -7.56
N ASN A 153 -12.33 -16.02 -6.49
CA ASN A 153 -12.93 -17.36 -6.60
C ASN A 153 -14.30 -17.37 -7.31
N THR A 154 -15.04 -16.25 -7.32
CA THR A 154 -16.26 -16.08 -8.12
C THR A 154 -15.91 -15.89 -9.59
N LEU A 155 -14.92 -15.04 -9.88
CA LEU A 155 -14.41 -14.87 -11.24
C LEU A 155 -13.91 -16.20 -11.81
N ALA A 156 -13.16 -16.99 -11.03
CA ALA A 156 -12.69 -18.31 -11.43
C ALA A 156 -13.85 -19.27 -11.77
N LEU A 157 -14.94 -19.26 -11.01
CA LEU A 157 -16.14 -20.05 -11.30
C LEU A 157 -16.80 -19.63 -12.63
N LEU A 158 -16.91 -18.33 -12.89
CA LEU A 158 -17.49 -17.82 -14.14
C LEU A 158 -16.61 -18.18 -15.35
N LEU A 159 -15.28 -18.09 -15.22
CA LEU A 159 -14.34 -18.56 -16.24
C LEU A 159 -14.46 -20.08 -16.46
N ALA A 160 -14.70 -20.85 -15.39
CA ALA A 160 -14.93 -22.29 -15.49
C ALA A 160 -16.24 -22.62 -16.24
N ILE A 161 -17.30 -21.86 -16.01
CA ILE A 161 -18.57 -21.97 -16.74
C ILE A 161 -18.37 -21.66 -18.23
N GLN A 162 -17.56 -20.65 -18.57
CA GLN A 162 -17.17 -20.39 -19.96
C GLN A 162 -16.38 -21.55 -20.58
N ARG A 163 -15.42 -22.13 -19.84
CA ARG A 163 -14.67 -23.33 -20.30
C ARG A 163 -15.56 -24.55 -20.50
N CYS A 164 -16.66 -24.66 -19.75
CA CYS A 164 -17.69 -25.67 -19.99
C CYS A 164 -18.53 -25.41 -21.26
N GLY A 165 -18.40 -24.24 -21.89
CA GLY A 165 -18.99 -23.93 -23.21
C GLY A 165 -20.12 -22.91 -23.20
N VAL A 166 -20.43 -22.27 -22.06
CA VAL A 166 -21.41 -21.18 -22.03
C VAL A 166 -20.80 -19.92 -22.66
N PRO A 167 -21.38 -19.38 -23.75
CA PRO A 167 -20.85 -18.16 -24.37
C PRO A 167 -20.96 -16.95 -23.43
N PRO A 168 -19.99 -16.02 -23.42
CA PRO A 168 -19.97 -14.89 -22.49
C PRO A 168 -21.24 -14.04 -22.49
N GLN A 169 -21.86 -13.81 -23.66
CA GLN A 169 -23.10 -13.04 -23.78
C GLN A 169 -24.30 -13.69 -23.09
N TRP A 170 -24.21 -14.98 -22.74
CA TRP A 170 -25.20 -15.72 -21.98
C TRP A 170 -24.81 -15.90 -20.52
N ILE A 171 -23.96 -15.02 -20.00
CA ILE A 171 -23.60 -14.93 -18.59
C ILE A 171 -23.93 -13.52 -18.08
N TYR A 172 -24.76 -13.44 -17.05
CA TYR A 172 -25.04 -12.21 -16.32
C TYR A 172 -24.57 -12.33 -14.86
N ALA A 173 -23.49 -11.66 -14.52
CA ALA A 173 -23.00 -11.57 -13.15
C ALA A 173 -23.59 -10.35 -12.42
N LEU A 174 -24.05 -10.55 -11.19
CA LEU A 174 -24.62 -9.51 -10.33
C LEU A 174 -23.86 -9.47 -9.00
N ALA A 175 -23.17 -8.37 -8.73
CA ALA A 175 -22.49 -8.17 -7.47
C ALA A 175 -23.52 -7.95 -6.34
N LYS A 176 -23.32 -8.63 -5.22
CA LYS A 176 -24.17 -8.50 -4.01
C LYS A 176 -24.00 -7.15 -3.26
N GLY A 177 -23.15 -6.25 -3.75
CA GLY A 177 -22.95 -4.90 -3.22
C GLY A 177 -21.93 -4.76 -2.09
N ASP A 178 -21.30 -5.86 -1.65
CA ASP A 178 -20.24 -5.77 -0.64
C ASP A 178 -18.97 -5.06 -1.17
N ARG A 179 -18.25 -4.42 -0.26
CA ARG A 179 -17.02 -3.67 -0.56
C ARG A 179 -15.81 -4.58 -0.70
N THR A 180 -15.83 -5.54 -1.61
CA THR A 180 -14.71 -6.49 -1.77
C THR A 180 -13.50 -5.90 -2.48
N ARG A 181 -12.30 -6.42 -2.18
CA ARG A 181 -11.06 -6.03 -2.89
C ARG A 181 -11.17 -6.48 -4.35
N GLY A 182 -10.91 -5.57 -5.28
CA GLY A 182 -10.89 -5.90 -6.71
C GLY A 182 -12.27 -6.05 -7.37
N ARG A 183 -13.38 -5.71 -6.71
CA ARG A 183 -14.73 -5.80 -7.32
C ARG A 183 -14.86 -5.05 -8.64
N ASP A 184 -14.29 -3.85 -8.72
CA ASP A 184 -14.33 -3.05 -9.95
C ASP A 184 -13.49 -3.71 -11.05
N ARG A 185 -12.41 -4.42 -10.69
CA ARG A 185 -11.60 -5.20 -11.62
C ARG A 185 -12.38 -6.37 -12.19
N ILE A 186 -13.09 -7.10 -11.33
CA ILE A 186 -13.94 -8.22 -11.72
C ILE A 186 -15.06 -7.72 -12.64
N HIS A 187 -15.74 -6.63 -12.27
CA HIS A 187 -16.75 -6.01 -13.12
C HIS A 187 -16.20 -5.67 -14.52
N ALA A 188 -15.12 -4.89 -14.57
CA ALA A 188 -14.48 -4.48 -15.83
C ALA A 188 -14.03 -5.69 -16.68
N THR A 189 -13.54 -6.75 -16.03
CA THR A 189 -13.08 -7.98 -16.69
C THR A 189 -14.25 -8.74 -17.30
N LEU A 190 -15.34 -8.94 -16.56
CA LEU A 190 -16.52 -9.65 -17.05
C LEU A 190 -17.15 -8.91 -18.24
N THR A 191 -17.31 -7.59 -18.14
CA THR A 191 -17.78 -6.75 -19.25
C THR A 191 -16.82 -6.83 -20.43
N GLY A 192 -15.50 -6.80 -20.19
CA GLY A 192 -14.47 -6.95 -21.22
C GLY A 192 -14.47 -8.32 -21.92
N LEU A 193 -14.92 -9.38 -21.24
CA LEU A 193 -15.11 -10.72 -21.82
C LEU A 193 -16.44 -10.85 -22.59
N GLY A 194 -17.30 -9.83 -22.56
CA GLY A 194 -18.63 -9.85 -23.20
C GLY A 194 -19.75 -10.41 -22.32
N CYS A 195 -19.53 -10.55 -21.00
CA CYS A 195 -20.59 -10.87 -20.05
C CYS A 195 -21.39 -9.62 -19.67
N ALA A 196 -22.66 -9.79 -19.33
CA ALA A 196 -23.39 -8.77 -18.59
C ALA A 196 -22.89 -8.74 -17.13
N SER A 197 -22.72 -7.55 -16.57
CA SER A 197 -22.22 -7.37 -15.20
C SER A 197 -22.92 -6.18 -14.55
N GLY A 198 -23.44 -6.35 -13.34
CA GLY A 198 -24.19 -5.32 -12.62
C GLY A 198 -24.10 -5.46 -11.10
N VAL A 199 -24.94 -4.71 -10.38
CA VAL A 199 -25.03 -4.77 -8.91
C VAL A 199 -26.48 -5.01 -8.53
N LEU A 200 -26.74 -6.00 -7.68
CA LEU A 200 -28.01 -6.19 -7.00
C LEU A 200 -27.72 -6.26 -5.50
N ASP A 201 -27.64 -5.10 -4.85
CA ASP A 201 -27.22 -4.99 -3.44
C ASP A 201 -28.27 -5.59 -2.48
N ASN A 202 -27.83 -6.19 -1.37
CA ASN A 202 -28.71 -6.58 -0.27
C ASN A 202 -29.46 -5.38 0.35
N THR A 203 -28.92 -4.16 0.28
CA THR A 203 -29.59 -2.95 0.78
C THR A 203 -30.92 -2.70 0.07
N ALA A 204 -31.06 -3.11 -1.19
CA ALA A 204 -32.32 -3.07 -1.92
C ALA A 204 -33.46 -3.86 -1.25
N ILE A 205 -33.12 -4.79 -0.35
CA ILE A 205 -34.08 -5.60 0.41
C ILE A 205 -34.13 -5.18 1.87
N ASN A 206 -33.00 -4.81 2.46
CA ASN A 206 -32.94 -4.42 3.86
C ASN A 206 -33.49 -3.00 4.08
N ALA A 207 -33.53 -2.16 3.05
CA ALA A 207 -34.06 -0.80 3.05
C ALA A 207 -34.75 -0.49 1.70
N PRO A 208 -35.88 -1.16 1.39
CA PRO A 208 -36.52 -1.11 0.07
C PRO A 208 -37.02 0.29 -0.30
N ASP A 209 -37.47 1.08 0.68
CA ASP A 209 -38.01 2.43 0.46
C ASP A 209 -36.95 3.42 -0.08
N SER A 210 -35.67 3.22 0.29
CA SER A 210 -34.57 4.09 -0.11
C SER A 210 -33.85 3.64 -1.38
N HIS A 211 -34.13 2.44 -1.89
CA HIS A 211 -33.41 1.81 -3.01
C HIS A 211 -34.35 1.21 -4.09
N ALA A 212 -35.63 1.56 -4.05
CA ALA A 212 -36.64 1.00 -4.96
C ALA A 212 -36.32 1.28 -6.45
N ALA A 213 -35.76 2.45 -6.77
CA ALA A 213 -35.39 2.83 -8.13
C ALA A 213 -34.25 1.96 -8.69
N ASP A 214 -33.18 1.77 -7.91
CA ASP A 214 -32.02 0.94 -8.29
C ASP A 214 -32.41 -0.52 -8.46
N LEU A 215 -33.28 -1.02 -7.57
CA LEU A 215 -33.85 -2.36 -7.67
C LEU A 215 -34.67 -2.52 -8.95
N ALA A 216 -35.59 -1.59 -9.23
CA ALA A 216 -36.42 -1.63 -10.43
C ALA A 216 -35.58 -1.62 -11.71
N GLN A 217 -34.55 -0.77 -11.79
CA GLN A 217 -33.66 -0.72 -12.93
C GLN A 217 -32.91 -2.04 -13.14
N THR A 218 -32.40 -2.64 -12.07
CA THR A 218 -31.68 -3.92 -12.15
C THR A 218 -32.61 -5.06 -12.59
N LEU A 219 -33.83 -5.11 -12.06
CA LEU A 219 -34.81 -6.14 -12.43
C LEU A 219 -35.24 -6.02 -13.91
N VAL A 220 -35.34 -4.82 -14.46
CA VAL A 220 -35.59 -4.63 -15.91
C VAL A 220 -34.48 -5.28 -16.76
N GLN A 221 -33.22 -5.17 -16.33
CA GLN A 221 -32.10 -5.80 -17.04
C GLN A 221 -32.12 -7.33 -16.90
N VAL A 222 -32.49 -7.85 -15.72
CA VAL A 222 -32.70 -9.29 -15.50
C VAL A 222 -33.82 -9.82 -16.38
N ASP A 223 -34.95 -9.11 -16.44
CA ASP A 223 -36.09 -9.44 -17.29
C ASP A 223 -35.68 -9.51 -18.76
N ALA A 224 -34.99 -8.49 -19.26
CA ALA A 224 -34.52 -8.45 -20.64
C ALA A 224 -33.55 -9.59 -20.97
N PHE A 225 -32.68 -9.96 -20.02
CA PHE A 225 -31.74 -11.07 -20.19
C PHE A 225 -32.48 -12.43 -20.26
N ILE A 226 -33.47 -12.64 -19.39
CA ILE A 226 -34.30 -13.86 -19.41
C ILE A 226 -35.06 -13.96 -20.75
N ASP A 227 -35.73 -12.88 -21.15
CA ASP A 227 -36.50 -12.82 -22.39
C ASP A 227 -35.61 -13.13 -23.61
N ALA A 228 -34.39 -12.55 -23.66
CA ALA A 228 -33.42 -12.81 -24.73
C ALA A 228 -32.91 -14.27 -24.74
N ALA A 229 -32.64 -14.84 -23.57
CA ALA A 229 -32.17 -16.22 -23.44
C ALA A 229 -33.22 -17.22 -23.94
N HIS A 230 -34.47 -17.05 -23.50
CA HIS A 230 -35.59 -17.88 -23.93
C HIS A 230 -35.89 -17.72 -25.43
N ALA A 231 -35.83 -16.50 -25.96
CA ALA A 231 -35.97 -16.27 -27.40
C ALA A 231 -34.87 -16.97 -28.23
N ALA A 232 -33.67 -17.11 -27.67
CA ALA A 232 -32.57 -17.87 -28.26
C ALA A 232 -32.64 -19.40 -27.99
N GLY A 233 -33.73 -19.89 -27.37
CA GLY A 233 -33.92 -21.31 -27.04
C GLY A 233 -33.05 -21.82 -25.90
N ARG A 234 -32.55 -20.93 -25.03
CA ARG A 234 -31.65 -21.26 -23.92
C ARG A 234 -32.39 -21.18 -22.58
N PRO A 235 -32.48 -22.28 -21.80
CA PRO A 235 -32.99 -22.22 -20.44
C PRO A 235 -32.06 -21.40 -19.52
N VAL A 236 -32.61 -20.81 -18.47
CA VAL A 236 -31.90 -19.92 -17.55
C VAL A 236 -31.60 -20.63 -16.22
N LEU A 237 -30.31 -20.80 -15.93
CA LEU A 237 -29.79 -21.26 -14.65
C LEU A 237 -29.46 -20.06 -13.78
N VAL A 238 -29.90 -20.06 -12.52
CA VAL A 238 -29.48 -19.06 -11.54
C VAL A 238 -28.51 -19.68 -10.51
N ILE A 239 -27.39 -19.02 -10.25
CA ILE A 239 -26.51 -19.30 -9.11
C ILE A 239 -26.66 -18.11 -8.16
N ASP A 240 -27.36 -18.30 -7.04
CA ASP A 240 -27.83 -17.22 -6.17
C ASP A 240 -27.20 -17.29 -4.77
N ASP A 241 -26.45 -16.27 -4.39
CA ASP A 241 -26.04 -16.02 -3.01
C ASP A 241 -27.06 -15.10 -2.33
N GLY A 242 -28.08 -15.68 -1.69
CA GLY A 242 -29.10 -14.93 -0.96
C GLY A 242 -30.52 -15.10 -1.50
N GLY A 243 -30.73 -15.84 -2.58
CA GLY A 243 -32.04 -16.33 -3.01
C GLY A 243 -33.01 -15.26 -3.49
N LEU A 244 -32.51 -14.14 -3.97
CA LEU A 244 -33.36 -13.00 -4.37
C LEU A 244 -33.96 -13.17 -5.76
N ILE A 245 -33.18 -13.73 -6.68
CA ILE A 245 -33.64 -14.00 -8.03
C ILE A 245 -34.49 -15.27 -7.99
N ALA A 246 -33.99 -16.32 -7.33
CA ALA A 246 -34.70 -17.59 -7.24
C ALA A 246 -36.06 -17.47 -6.52
N GLN A 247 -36.17 -16.62 -5.49
CA GLN A 247 -37.45 -16.37 -4.81
C GLN A 247 -38.51 -15.77 -5.73
N GLY A 248 -38.13 -14.78 -6.56
CA GLY A 248 -39.06 -14.05 -7.41
C GLY A 248 -39.43 -14.83 -8.67
N TYR A 249 -38.41 -15.22 -9.44
CA TYR A 249 -38.53 -15.81 -10.77
C TYR A 249 -38.76 -17.33 -10.76
N GLY A 250 -38.58 -17.99 -9.62
CA GLY A 250 -38.78 -19.43 -9.48
C GLY A 250 -40.23 -19.85 -9.22
N ARG A 251 -41.16 -18.90 -9.05
CA ARG A 251 -42.56 -19.16 -8.71
C ARG A 251 -43.40 -19.54 -9.95
N PRO A 252 -44.55 -20.22 -9.77
CA PRO A 252 -45.45 -20.55 -10.89
C PRO A 252 -46.07 -19.31 -11.57
N ASP A 253 -46.32 -18.25 -10.80
CA ASP A 253 -47.00 -17.01 -11.21
C ASP A 253 -46.03 -15.89 -11.60
N ALA A 254 -44.72 -16.16 -11.62
CA ALA A 254 -43.74 -15.15 -11.97
C ALA A 254 -43.93 -14.71 -13.44
N PRO A 255 -43.95 -13.38 -13.73
CA PRO A 255 -44.20 -12.88 -15.09
C PRO A 255 -43.14 -13.35 -16.09
N ARG A 256 -41.92 -13.55 -15.59
CA ARG A 256 -40.80 -14.22 -16.27
C ARG A 256 -40.29 -15.30 -15.35
N ARG A 257 -39.86 -16.41 -15.93
CA ARG A 257 -39.42 -17.57 -15.17
C ARG A 257 -37.97 -17.89 -15.47
N ILE A 258 -37.26 -18.27 -14.43
CA ILE A 258 -36.00 -19.02 -14.58
C ILE A 258 -36.34 -20.52 -14.61
N ASP A 259 -35.40 -21.36 -15.02
CA ASP A 259 -35.66 -22.79 -15.25
C ASP A 259 -35.10 -23.67 -14.13
N ALA A 260 -33.98 -23.25 -13.51
CA ALA A 260 -33.37 -23.95 -12.38
C ALA A 260 -32.50 -23.01 -11.55
N ALA A 261 -32.24 -23.35 -10.28
CA ALA A 261 -31.36 -22.54 -9.43
C ALA A 261 -30.43 -23.35 -8.51
N LEU A 262 -29.28 -22.78 -8.18
CA LEU A 262 -28.39 -23.19 -7.09
C LEU A 262 -28.43 -22.09 -6.03
N GLU A 263 -28.84 -22.42 -4.80
CA GLU A 263 -28.78 -21.48 -3.68
C GLU A 263 -27.51 -21.72 -2.84
N LEU A 264 -26.71 -20.67 -2.69
CA LEU A 264 -25.42 -20.73 -2.01
C LEU A 264 -25.52 -20.48 -0.50
N THR A 265 -26.58 -19.83 0.02
CA THR A 265 -26.66 -19.42 1.44
C THR A 265 -27.88 -19.97 2.19
N VAL A 266 -27.72 -20.12 3.51
CA VAL A 266 -28.82 -20.55 4.37
C VAL A 266 -29.92 -19.48 4.42
N SER A 267 -29.57 -18.19 4.40
CA SER A 267 -30.53 -17.09 4.39
C SER A 267 -31.33 -17.05 3.09
N GLY A 268 -30.71 -17.31 1.94
CA GLY A 268 -31.43 -17.44 0.67
C GLY A 268 -32.37 -18.64 0.64
N LEU A 269 -31.99 -19.78 1.23
CA LEU A 269 -32.93 -20.91 1.36
C LEU A 269 -34.14 -20.58 2.21
N LYS A 270 -33.97 -19.87 3.33
CA LYS A 270 -35.08 -19.41 4.17
C LYS A 270 -36.04 -18.55 3.35
N ARG A 271 -35.49 -17.64 2.55
CA ARG A 271 -36.21 -16.73 1.67
C ARG A 271 -36.98 -17.47 0.55
N ILE A 272 -36.31 -18.37 -0.17
CA ILE A 272 -36.92 -19.25 -1.18
C ILE A 272 -38.03 -20.11 -0.58
N THR A 273 -37.81 -20.65 0.62
CA THR A 273 -38.79 -21.49 1.32
C THR A 273 -40.00 -20.70 1.81
N ALA A 274 -39.82 -19.45 2.22
CA ALA A 274 -40.90 -18.59 2.68
C ALA A 274 -41.84 -18.15 1.55
N ALA A 275 -41.36 -18.07 0.30
CA ALA A 275 -42.13 -17.56 -0.83
C ALA A 275 -42.96 -18.60 -1.60
N ARG A 276 -43.03 -19.85 -1.11
CA ARG A 276 -43.72 -21.01 -1.74
C ARG A 276 -45.07 -20.65 -2.40
N PRO A 277 -45.47 -21.37 -3.47
CA PRO A 277 -44.82 -22.55 -4.07
C PRO A 277 -43.69 -22.21 -5.08
N LEU A 278 -42.78 -23.16 -5.30
CA LEU A 278 -41.76 -23.10 -6.37
C LEU A 278 -42.21 -23.95 -7.56
N ALA A 279 -41.87 -23.51 -8.77
CA ALA A 279 -42.08 -24.23 -10.02
C ALA A 279 -40.77 -24.67 -10.70
N ILE A 280 -39.64 -24.55 -10.00
CA ILE A 280 -38.31 -24.97 -10.48
C ILE A 280 -37.63 -25.92 -9.48
N PRO A 281 -36.71 -26.78 -9.93
CA PRO A 281 -35.75 -27.43 -9.05
C PRO A 281 -34.70 -26.43 -8.55
N VAL A 282 -34.40 -26.50 -7.25
CA VAL A 282 -33.37 -25.69 -6.58
C VAL A 282 -32.36 -26.61 -5.89
N PHE A 283 -31.10 -26.55 -6.28
CA PHE A 283 -30.01 -27.27 -5.61
C PHE A 283 -29.49 -26.48 -4.41
N ASN A 284 -29.48 -27.12 -3.24
CA ASN A 284 -29.03 -26.53 -2.00
C ASN A 284 -27.51 -26.72 -1.84
N MET A 285 -26.74 -25.74 -2.29
CA MET A 285 -25.29 -25.70 -2.03
C MET A 285 -24.97 -25.24 -0.60
N ALA A 286 -25.83 -24.42 0.00
CA ALA A 286 -25.63 -23.85 1.33
C ALA A 286 -25.41 -24.88 2.45
N ARG A 287 -26.11 -26.02 2.38
CA ARG A 287 -26.03 -27.11 3.37
C ARG A 287 -25.31 -28.36 2.86
N SER A 288 -24.72 -28.30 1.66
CA SER A 288 -23.92 -29.39 1.10
C SER A 288 -22.73 -29.76 2.01
N ALA A 289 -22.29 -31.01 1.95
CA ALA A 289 -21.12 -31.49 2.66
C ALA A 289 -19.86 -30.72 2.26
N VAL A 290 -19.69 -30.42 0.97
CA VAL A 290 -18.53 -29.67 0.47
C VAL A 290 -18.47 -28.26 1.08
N LYS A 291 -19.61 -27.55 1.22
CA LYS A 291 -19.61 -26.23 1.87
C LYS A 291 -19.38 -26.32 3.37
N THR A 292 -20.13 -27.19 4.05
CA THR A 292 -20.15 -27.26 5.51
C THR A 292 -18.87 -27.85 6.11
N ARG A 293 -18.25 -28.81 5.42
CA ARG A 293 -17.04 -29.50 5.91
C ARG A 293 -15.75 -28.90 5.39
N LEU A 294 -15.71 -28.40 4.14
CA LEU A 294 -14.48 -27.86 3.54
C LEU A 294 -14.50 -26.32 3.43
N GLY A 295 -15.62 -25.71 3.04
CA GLY A 295 -15.71 -24.25 2.85
C GLY A 295 -15.79 -23.42 4.13
N TYR A 296 -16.65 -23.79 5.09
CA TYR A 296 -16.86 -22.99 6.31
C TYR A 296 -15.65 -22.87 7.24
N PRO A 297 -14.76 -23.86 7.38
CA PRO A 297 -13.49 -23.66 8.09
C PRO A 297 -12.65 -22.51 7.51
N GLU A 298 -12.54 -22.43 6.19
CA GLU A 298 -11.80 -21.38 5.47
C GLU A 298 -12.50 -20.01 5.58
N ILE A 299 -13.83 -19.99 5.56
CA ILE A 299 -14.62 -18.76 5.82
C ILE A 299 -14.35 -18.26 7.25
N ALA A 300 -14.38 -19.15 8.25
CA ALA A 300 -14.14 -18.77 9.65
C ALA A 300 -12.70 -18.29 9.88
N ASP A 301 -11.71 -18.94 9.29
CA ASP A 301 -10.33 -18.46 9.31
C ASP A 301 -10.20 -17.07 8.66
N ALA A 302 -10.85 -16.84 7.51
CA ALA A 302 -10.88 -15.54 6.85
C ALA A 302 -11.50 -14.45 7.74
N CYS A 303 -12.55 -14.77 8.49
CA CYS A 303 -13.13 -13.89 9.51
C CYS A 303 -12.10 -13.48 10.57
N VAL A 304 -11.36 -14.45 11.14
CA VAL A 304 -10.34 -14.18 12.16
C VAL A 304 -9.16 -13.38 11.59
N ARG A 305 -8.63 -13.77 10.43
CA ARG A 305 -7.53 -13.02 9.77
C ARG A 305 -7.93 -11.59 9.47
N ARG A 306 -9.14 -11.36 8.95
CA ARG A 306 -9.61 -10.02 8.63
C ARG A 306 -9.81 -9.16 9.88
N LEU A 307 -10.39 -9.73 10.94
CA LEU A 307 -10.52 -9.06 12.23
C LEU A 307 -9.15 -8.62 12.77
N ARG A 308 -8.15 -9.49 12.72
CA ARG A 308 -6.78 -9.18 13.16
C ARG A 308 -6.11 -8.12 12.30
N ALA A 309 -6.29 -8.19 10.98
CA ALA A 309 -5.73 -7.22 10.05
C ALA A 309 -6.27 -5.80 10.26
N LEU A 310 -7.54 -5.67 10.70
CA LEU A 310 -8.16 -4.38 11.01
C LEU A 310 -7.82 -3.85 12.41
N LEU A 311 -7.32 -4.71 13.29
CA LEU A 311 -7.06 -4.39 14.69
C LEU A 311 -5.59 -4.63 15.10
N PRO A 312 -4.59 -4.14 14.34
CA PRO A 312 -3.18 -4.46 14.60
C PRO A 312 -2.67 -3.86 15.92
N ALA A 313 -3.28 -2.76 16.39
CA ALA A 313 -2.92 -2.08 17.64
C ALA A 313 -3.78 -2.52 18.84
N VAL A 314 -4.70 -3.47 18.67
CA VAL A 314 -5.62 -3.91 19.74
C VAL A 314 -5.19 -5.27 20.27
N LYS A 315 -4.92 -5.35 21.57
CA LYS A 315 -4.61 -6.63 22.23
C LYS A 315 -5.88 -7.44 22.42
N THR A 316 -6.13 -8.43 21.55
CA THR A 316 -7.30 -9.34 21.63
C THR A 316 -7.05 -10.56 22.51
N ILE A 317 -5.80 -11.04 22.60
CA ILE A 317 -5.43 -12.22 23.40
C ILE A 317 -5.76 -11.98 24.88
N GLY A 318 -6.45 -12.92 25.50
CA GLY A 318 -6.92 -12.89 26.88
C GLY A 318 -8.11 -11.96 27.12
N ARG A 319 -8.69 -11.34 26.08
CA ARG A 319 -9.85 -10.46 26.21
C ARG A 319 -11.16 -11.21 25.97
N PRO A 320 -12.27 -10.79 26.60
CA PRO A 320 -13.57 -11.37 26.33
C PRO A 320 -14.09 -10.98 24.93
N VAL A 321 -14.57 -11.98 24.20
CA VAL A 321 -15.24 -11.84 22.91
C VAL A 321 -16.61 -12.50 23.01
N LEU A 322 -17.66 -11.75 22.71
CA LEU A 322 -19.03 -12.22 22.66
C LEU A 322 -19.37 -12.64 21.23
N VAL A 323 -19.69 -13.90 21.01
CA VAL A 323 -20.14 -14.44 19.72
C VAL A 323 -21.66 -14.59 19.74
N LEU A 324 -22.34 -13.89 18.85
CA LEU A 324 -23.78 -14.01 18.64
C LEU A 324 -24.03 -15.10 17.58
N GLY A 325 -24.67 -16.18 18.00
CA GLY A 325 -24.90 -17.40 17.24
C GLY A 325 -23.79 -18.43 17.37
N TYR A 326 -24.16 -19.70 17.57
CA TYR A 326 -23.26 -20.85 17.60
C TYR A 326 -23.59 -21.90 16.53
N GLY A 327 -24.10 -21.43 15.39
CA GLY A 327 -24.34 -22.26 14.20
C GLY A 327 -23.06 -22.65 13.46
N THR A 328 -23.18 -22.97 12.17
CA THR A 328 -22.05 -23.46 11.34
C THR A 328 -20.84 -22.52 11.35
N LEU A 329 -21.06 -21.21 11.19
CA LEU A 329 -20.00 -20.21 11.23
C LEU A 329 -19.57 -19.90 12.66
N GLY A 330 -20.54 -19.61 13.55
CA GLY A 330 -20.29 -19.23 14.95
C GLY A 330 -19.43 -20.22 15.72
N SER A 331 -19.72 -21.51 15.62
CA SER A 331 -18.94 -22.57 16.27
C SER A 331 -17.47 -22.62 15.82
N ARG A 332 -17.22 -22.47 14.51
CA ARG A 332 -15.86 -22.46 13.95
C ARG A 332 -15.10 -21.18 14.28
N LEU A 333 -15.79 -20.04 14.22
CA LEU A 333 -15.23 -18.74 14.59
C LEU A 333 -14.85 -18.72 16.07
N ALA A 334 -15.74 -19.19 16.95
CA ALA A 334 -15.48 -19.27 18.38
C ALA A 334 -14.26 -20.16 18.68
N ALA A 335 -14.19 -21.35 18.06
CA ALA A 335 -13.04 -22.23 18.20
C ALA A 335 -11.73 -21.57 17.73
N ALA A 336 -11.74 -20.90 16.57
CA ALA A 336 -10.55 -20.23 16.04
C ALA A 336 -10.09 -19.04 16.90
N LEU A 337 -11.04 -18.23 17.40
CA LEU A 337 -10.75 -17.13 18.33
C LEU A 337 -10.26 -17.65 19.68
N HIS A 338 -10.79 -18.78 20.16
CA HIS A 338 -10.34 -19.42 21.39
C HIS A 338 -8.92 -19.94 21.26
N ALA A 339 -8.59 -20.61 20.14
CA ALA A 339 -7.23 -21.03 19.81
C ALA A 339 -6.26 -19.85 19.66
N HIS A 340 -6.76 -18.68 19.24
CA HIS A 340 -6.00 -17.43 19.23
C HIS A 340 -5.76 -16.84 20.63
N GLY A 341 -6.39 -17.40 21.67
CA GLY A 341 -6.24 -17.00 23.07
C GLY A 341 -7.30 -16.02 23.57
N CYS A 342 -8.40 -15.80 22.84
CA CYS A 342 -9.53 -15.00 23.32
C CYS A 342 -10.36 -15.77 24.37
N GLN A 343 -11.06 -15.05 25.25
CA GLN A 343 -12.03 -15.62 26.19
C GLN A 343 -13.42 -15.58 25.55
N LEU A 344 -14.02 -16.74 25.28
CA LEU A 344 -15.23 -16.82 24.46
C LEU A 344 -16.50 -16.88 25.32
N HIS A 345 -17.43 -15.99 25.00
CA HIS A 345 -18.80 -15.98 25.48
C HIS A 345 -19.74 -16.18 24.28
N VAL A 346 -20.71 -17.07 24.39
CA VAL A 346 -21.58 -17.47 23.28
C VAL A 346 -23.04 -17.17 23.63
N VAL A 347 -23.75 -16.56 22.70
CA VAL A 347 -25.20 -16.33 22.78
C VAL A 347 -25.89 -17.09 21.68
N ASP A 348 -26.88 -17.92 22.02
CA ASP A 348 -27.72 -18.61 21.05
C ASP A 348 -29.09 -18.92 21.69
N PRO A 349 -30.22 -18.77 20.97
CA PRO A 349 -31.52 -19.19 21.48
C PRO A 349 -31.67 -20.71 21.59
N ASP A 350 -30.95 -21.50 20.77
CA ASP A 350 -31.03 -22.96 20.74
C ASP A 350 -30.29 -23.59 21.95
N PRO A 351 -31.01 -24.30 22.85
CA PRO A 351 -30.37 -24.99 23.97
C PRO A 351 -29.28 -25.97 23.56
N LEU A 352 -29.41 -26.66 22.41
CA LEU A 352 -28.43 -27.65 21.97
C LEU A 352 -27.15 -26.99 21.49
N ALA A 353 -27.26 -25.86 20.79
CA ALA A 353 -26.10 -25.06 20.39
C ALA A 353 -25.34 -24.53 21.61
N LEU A 354 -26.06 -24.10 22.64
CA LEU A 354 -25.45 -23.68 23.91
C LEU A 354 -24.79 -24.85 24.66
N ILE A 355 -25.42 -26.02 24.74
CA ILE A 355 -24.79 -27.19 25.36
C ILE A 355 -23.48 -27.54 24.64
N ALA A 356 -23.48 -27.57 23.31
CA ALA A 356 -22.28 -27.83 22.52
C ALA A 356 -21.18 -26.77 22.73
N ALA A 357 -21.55 -25.49 22.86
CA ALA A 357 -20.60 -24.42 23.17
C ALA A 357 -20.00 -24.57 24.59
N ALA A 358 -20.81 -24.95 25.57
CA ALA A 358 -20.37 -25.17 26.94
C ALA A 358 -19.42 -26.38 27.04
N GLU A 359 -19.73 -27.48 26.37
CA GLU A 359 -18.85 -28.66 26.29
C GLU A 359 -17.53 -28.35 25.55
N ALA A 360 -17.53 -27.39 24.63
CA ALA A 360 -16.32 -26.86 24.01
C ALA A 360 -15.53 -25.87 24.89
N GLY A 361 -15.98 -25.61 26.13
CA GLY A 361 -15.30 -24.77 27.10
C GLY A 361 -15.64 -23.28 27.03
N HIS A 362 -16.75 -22.90 26.40
CA HIS A 362 -17.18 -21.50 26.29
C HIS A 362 -18.26 -21.16 27.33
N ALA A 363 -18.26 -19.91 27.82
CA ALA A 363 -19.37 -19.42 28.64
C ALA A 363 -20.61 -19.16 27.77
N THR A 364 -21.80 -19.55 28.22
CA THR A 364 -23.00 -19.58 27.36
C THR A 364 -24.19 -18.82 27.95
N TYR A 365 -24.93 -18.13 27.09
CA TYR A 365 -26.06 -17.28 27.48
C TYR A 365 -27.22 -17.44 26.49
N ARG A 366 -28.47 -17.40 26.99
CA ARG A 366 -29.66 -17.44 26.14
C ARG A 366 -29.95 -16.13 25.42
N THR A 367 -29.50 -14.99 25.96
CA THR A 367 -29.77 -13.66 25.41
C THR A 367 -28.53 -12.77 25.49
N ALA A 368 -28.40 -11.83 24.54
CA ALA A 368 -27.31 -10.85 24.52
C ALA A 368 -27.35 -9.93 25.75
N VAL A 369 -28.54 -9.56 26.22
CA VAL A 369 -28.72 -8.78 27.47
C VAL A 369 -28.12 -9.49 28.67
N HIS A 370 -28.39 -10.79 28.84
CA HIS A 370 -27.82 -11.54 29.96
C HIS A 370 -26.30 -11.61 29.87
N ALA A 371 -25.75 -11.85 28.68
CA ALA A 371 -24.30 -11.85 28.46
C ALA A 371 -23.68 -10.49 28.82
N LEU A 372 -24.19 -9.38 28.29
CA LEU A 372 -23.64 -8.04 28.52
C LEU A 372 -23.80 -7.52 29.95
N ARG A 373 -24.72 -8.11 30.75
CA ARG A 373 -24.81 -7.83 32.20
C ARG A 373 -23.76 -8.56 33.04
N THR A 374 -23.17 -9.62 32.50
CA THR A 374 -22.29 -10.54 33.25
C THR A 374 -20.86 -10.56 32.71
N THR A 375 -20.63 -10.04 31.51
CA THR A 375 -19.30 -9.89 30.91
C THR A 375 -19.16 -8.52 30.25
N VAL A 376 -17.92 -8.05 30.12
CA VAL A 376 -17.56 -6.78 29.47
C VAL A 376 -16.74 -7.10 28.22
N PRO A 377 -17.38 -7.45 27.09
CA PRO A 377 -16.68 -7.88 25.89
C PRO A 377 -15.98 -6.71 25.20
N LEU A 378 -14.74 -6.94 24.75
CA LEU A 378 -14.05 -6.01 23.87
C LEU A 378 -14.64 -6.07 22.45
N ILE A 379 -14.98 -7.28 22.00
CA ILE A 379 -15.51 -7.53 20.66
C ILE A 379 -16.85 -8.25 20.78
N VAL A 380 -17.83 -7.82 19.99
CA VAL A 380 -19.08 -8.53 19.75
C VAL A 380 -19.10 -8.97 18.28
N ALA A 381 -19.04 -10.28 18.03
CA ALA A 381 -19.00 -10.88 16.70
C ALA A 381 -20.37 -11.44 16.31
N GLY A 382 -20.94 -10.94 15.23
CA GLY A 382 -22.23 -11.41 14.70
C GLY A 382 -22.05 -12.56 13.70
N THR A 383 -22.72 -13.69 13.92
CA THR A 383 -22.77 -14.83 12.97
C THR A 383 -24.16 -15.40 12.69
N THR A 384 -25.24 -14.71 13.06
CA THR A 384 -26.62 -15.24 13.02
C THR A 384 -27.32 -15.02 11.69
N GLY A 385 -27.03 -13.90 11.02
CA GLY A 385 -27.80 -13.39 9.89
C GLY A 385 -29.18 -12.87 10.29
N ASP A 386 -29.35 -12.46 11.55
CA ASP A 386 -30.62 -12.07 12.16
C ASP A 386 -30.48 -10.70 12.85
N SER A 387 -31.29 -9.72 12.45
CA SER A 387 -31.30 -8.38 13.02
C SER A 387 -31.75 -8.32 14.48
N GLY A 388 -32.42 -9.38 14.97
CA GLY A 388 -32.78 -9.52 16.38
C GLY A 388 -31.64 -10.02 17.28
N ALA A 389 -30.45 -10.32 16.74
CA ALA A 389 -29.35 -10.89 17.52
C ALA A 389 -28.76 -9.92 18.57
N LEU A 390 -28.79 -8.62 18.28
CA LEU A 390 -28.41 -7.56 19.22
C LEU A 390 -29.54 -6.52 19.34
N PRO A 391 -30.56 -6.78 20.19
CA PRO A 391 -31.68 -5.86 20.35
C PRO A 391 -31.28 -4.54 21.01
N GLU A 392 -32.11 -3.49 20.89
CA GLU A 392 -31.84 -2.14 21.44
C GLU A 392 -31.48 -2.15 22.93
N GLU A 393 -32.16 -2.99 23.72
CA GLU A 393 -31.86 -3.18 25.15
C GLU A 393 -30.46 -3.72 25.42
N ALA A 394 -29.91 -4.54 24.50
CA ALA A 394 -28.55 -5.05 24.57
C ALA A 394 -27.54 -4.00 24.09
N ILE A 395 -27.89 -3.21 23.06
CA ILE A 395 -27.07 -2.10 22.57
C ILE A 395 -26.77 -1.10 23.70
N ALA A 396 -27.78 -0.77 24.52
CA ALA A 396 -27.61 0.12 25.67
C ALA A 396 -26.66 -0.42 26.76
N LEU A 397 -26.28 -1.70 26.70
CA LEU A 397 -25.36 -2.34 27.65
C LEU A 397 -23.95 -2.55 27.07
N LEU A 398 -23.70 -2.15 25.82
CA LEU A 398 -22.37 -2.25 25.23
C LEU A 398 -21.37 -1.35 25.99
N PRO A 399 -20.16 -1.86 26.30
CA PRO A 399 -19.16 -1.05 26.97
C PRO A 399 -18.59 0.02 26.05
N ASP A 400 -18.10 1.11 26.66
CA ASP A 400 -17.34 2.13 25.94
C ASP A 400 -16.11 1.53 25.25
N GLY A 401 -15.89 1.89 24.00
CA GLY A 401 -14.84 1.32 23.15
C GLY A 401 -15.13 -0.08 22.59
N ALA A 402 -16.35 -0.63 22.74
CA ALA A 402 -16.70 -1.92 22.17
C ALA A 402 -16.55 -1.95 20.64
N ILE A 403 -16.09 -3.08 20.12
CA ILE A 403 -15.90 -3.32 18.69
C ILE A 403 -16.97 -4.29 18.20
N LEU A 404 -17.78 -3.86 17.23
CA LEU A 404 -18.81 -4.67 16.60
C LEU A 404 -18.27 -5.24 15.29
N ALA A 405 -18.26 -6.57 15.16
CA ALA A 405 -17.65 -7.31 14.06
C ALA A 405 -18.71 -8.15 13.29
N PRO A 406 -19.37 -7.58 12.27
CA PRO A 406 -20.40 -8.26 11.49
C PRO A 406 -19.80 -9.33 10.56
N PHE A 407 -20.01 -10.61 10.84
CA PHE A 407 -19.74 -11.68 9.86
C PHE A 407 -21.00 -12.19 9.16
N ALA A 408 -22.16 -11.67 9.55
CA ALA A 408 -23.39 -11.71 8.78
C ALA A 408 -24.04 -10.31 8.75
N THR A 409 -24.59 -9.93 7.59
CA THR A 409 -24.97 -8.55 7.27
C THR A 409 -26.10 -7.96 8.14
N ALA A 410 -26.94 -8.78 8.75
CA ALA A 410 -28.12 -8.30 9.47
C ALA A 410 -27.89 -8.05 10.98
N ASP A 411 -26.84 -8.63 11.56
CA ASP A 411 -26.73 -8.85 13.01
C ASP A 411 -26.68 -7.57 13.85
N PHE A 412 -26.22 -6.48 13.24
CA PHE A 412 -26.13 -5.16 13.87
C PHE A 412 -26.97 -4.10 13.17
N ALA A 413 -27.94 -4.50 12.34
CA ALA A 413 -28.85 -3.56 11.67
C ALA A 413 -29.50 -2.55 12.64
N PRO A 414 -29.88 -2.91 13.89
CA PRO A 414 -30.44 -1.94 14.83
C PRO A 414 -29.47 -0.83 15.27
N VAL A 415 -28.15 -1.01 15.13
CA VAL A 415 -27.16 0.06 15.37
C VAL A 415 -27.08 1.01 14.18
N THR A 416 -27.21 0.47 12.96
CA THR A 416 -26.97 1.20 11.71
C THR A 416 -28.24 1.73 11.04
N SER A 417 -29.43 1.40 11.54
CA SER A 417 -30.71 1.82 10.94
C SER A 417 -30.94 3.32 11.10
N ASP A 418 -31.75 3.90 10.21
CA ASP A 418 -32.12 5.32 10.28
C ASP A 418 -32.96 5.66 11.54
N THR A 419 -33.59 4.65 12.13
CA THR A 419 -34.35 4.75 13.38
C THR A 419 -33.50 4.47 14.63
N SER A 420 -32.21 4.18 14.45
CA SER A 420 -31.30 3.85 15.56
C SER A 420 -31.12 5.06 16.48
N PRO A 421 -31.19 4.89 17.81
CA PRO A 421 -30.86 5.95 18.74
C PRO A 421 -29.33 6.17 18.85
N ALA A 422 -28.51 5.34 18.18
CA ALA A 422 -27.08 5.54 18.09
C ALA A 422 -26.72 6.56 17.00
N GLN A 423 -25.96 7.59 17.36
CA GLN A 423 -25.55 8.64 16.44
C GLN A 423 -24.21 8.29 15.79
N GLN A 424 -24.14 8.23 14.46
CA GLN A 424 -22.86 8.09 13.76
C GLN A 424 -21.98 9.33 14.01
N THR A 425 -20.80 9.14 14.60
CA THR A 425 -19.88 10.23 14.98
C THR A 425 -18.69 10.38 14.03
N GLY A 426 -18.38 9.36 13.24
CA GLY A 426 -17.26 9.41 12.29
C GLY A 426 -17.14 8.19 11.40
N HIS A 427 -16.38 8.36 10.32
CA HIS A 427 -15.96 7.29 9.43
C HIS A 427 -14.45 7.09 9.57
N ILE A 428 -14.03 5.83 9.68
CA ILE A 428 -12.62 5.42 9.73
C ILE A 428 -12.32 4.73 8.40
N PRO A 429 -11.67 5.42 7.44
CA PRO A 429 -11.40 4.87 6.11
C PRO A 429 -10.72 3.50 6.19
N GLY A 430 -11.28 2.52 5.46
CA GLY A 430 -10.74 1.16 5.39
C GLY A 430 -11.01 0.28 6.63
N VAL A 431 -11.69 0.81 7.66
CA VAL A 431 -12.00 0.07 8.90
C VAL A 431 -13.50 -0.03 9.14
N GLY A 432 -14.22 1.11 9.10
CA GLY A 432 -15.66 1.14 9.38
C GLY A 432 -16.13 2.48 9.95
N ARG A 433 -17.08 2.47 10.89
CA ARG A 433 -17.76 3.66 11.43
C ARG A 433 -17.79 3.68 12.95
N ARG A 434 -17.82 4.88 13.53
CA ARG A 434 -18.06 5.07 14.96
C ARG A 434 -19.48 5.53 15.23
N TYR A 435 -20.04 5.03 16.31
CA TYR A 435 -21.37 5.35 16.79
C TYR A 435 -21.31 5.72 18.26
N ARG A 436 -21.99 6.81 18.63
CA ARG A 436 -22.24 7.20 20.02
C ARG A 436 -23.61 6.71 20.44
N LEU A 437 -23.64 5.89 21.47
CA LEU A 437 -24.86 5.32 22.03
C LEU A 437 -25.58 6.34 22.93
N PRO A 438 -26.89 6.16 23.22
CA PRO A 438 -27.64 7.02 24.13
C PRO A 438 -27.03 7.13 25.54
N THR A 439 -26.28 6.10 25.96
CA THR A 439 -25.54 6.08 27.22
C THR A 439 -24.31 6.99 27.24
N GLY A 440 -23.90 7.52 26.09
CA GLY A 440 -22.68 8.29 25.90
C GLY A 440 -21.46 7.45 25.48
N ALA A 441 -21.54 6.13 25.55
CA ALA A 441 -20.50 5.21 25.12
C ALA A 441 -20.25 5.30 23.60
N GLU A 442 -18.99 5.23 23.18
CA GLU A 442 -18.57 5.20 21.78
C GLU A 442 -18.19 3.78 21.36
N VAL A 443 -18.83 3.26 20.32
CA VAL A 443 -18.57 1.93 19.76
C VAL A 443 -18.08 2.01 18.32
N THR A 444 -17.25 1.07 17.91
CA THR A 444 -16.72 0.99 16.54
C THR A 444 -17.36 -0.19 15.79
N MET A 445 -18.13 0.12 14.76
CA MET A 445 -18.67 -0.86 13.80
C MET A 445 -17.65 -1.10 12.70
N LEU A 446 -17.12 -2.33 12.61
CA LEU A 446 -16.22 -2.71 11.54
C LEU A 446 -16.99 -2.97 10.24
N GLY A 447 -16.33 -2.73 9.10
CA GLY A 447 -16.84 -3.08 7.78
C GLY A 447 -18.13 -2.39 7.36
N ASP A 448 -18.40 -1.20 7.91
CA ASP A 448 -19.63 -0.43 7.69
C ASP A 448 -20.92 -1.23 8.01
N GLY A 449 -20.85 -2.25 8.88
CA GLY A 449 -22.00 -3.11 9.18
C GLY A 449 -22.19 -4.29 8.20
N ARG A 450 -21.34 -4.41 7.17
CA ARG A 450 -21.42 -5.46 6.13
C ARG A 450 -20.53 -6.66 6.46
N SER A 451 -20.51 -7.68 5.60
CA SER A 451 -19.72 -8.90 5.81
C SER A 451 -18.23 -8.58 5.96
N LEU A 452 -17.75 -8.57 7.20
CA LEU A 452 -16.44 -8.04 7.58
C LEU A 452 -15.29 -8.78 6.90
N ASN A 453 -15.39 -10.10 6.78
CA ASN A 453 -14.37 -10.94 6.12
C ASN A 453 -14.12 -10.53 4.67
N LEU A 454 -15.09 -9.92 4.00
CA LEU A 454 -14.98 -9.47 2.61
C LEU A 454 -14.87 -7.95 2.48
N PHE A 455 -14.93 -7.20 3.58
CA PHE A 455 -14.83 -5.75 3.53
C PHE A 455 -13.40 -5.31 3.20
N GLU A 456 -13.25 -4.56 2.11
CA GLU A 456 -12.02 -4.09 1.46
C GLU A 456 -10.95 -5.20 1.36
N ALA A 457 -11.40 -6.45 1.23
CA ALA A 457 -10.57 -7.65 1.25
C ALA A 457 -11.11 -8.72 0.30
N ASP A 458 -10.22 -9.62 -0.10
CA ASP A 458 -10.57 -10.92 -0.66
C ASP A 458 -9.92 -11.97 0.27
N ALA A 459 -10.55 -12.20 1.42
CA ALA A 459 -9.87 -12.84 2.55
C ALA A 459 -9.88 -14.36 2.49
N ILE A 460 -10.79 -14.99 1.73
CA ILE A 460 -10.87 -16.45 1.63
C ILE A 460 -9.86 -16.88 0.56
N PRO A 461 -8.84 -17.70 0.88
CA PRO A 461 -7.87 -18.11 -0.11
C PRO A 461 -8.53 -18.89 -1.25
N ASN A 462 -8.12 -18.66 -2.50
CA ASN A 462 -8.65 -19.39 -3.65
C ASN A 462 -8.56 -20.91 -3.48
N GLN A 463 -7.42 -21.41 -2.95
CA GLN A 463 -7.24 -22.83 -2.63
C GLN A 463 -8.18 -23.34 -1.52
N GLY A 464 -8.50 -22.49 -0.53
CA GLY A 464 -9.45 -22.84 0.53
C GLY A 464 -10.89 -22.95 0.02
N TYR A 465 -11.25 -22.17 -1.00
CA TYR A 465 -12.60 -22.20 -1.59
C TYR A 465 -12.73 -23.04 -2.86
N ASP A 466 -11.63 -23.64 -3.34
CA ASP A 466 -11.53 -24.37 -4.60
C ASP A 466 -12.54 -25.52 -4.69
N ALA A 467 -12.52 -26.43 -3.70
CA ALA A 467 -13.43 -27.57 -3.66
C ALA A 467 -14.91 -27.16 -3.71
N TYR A 468 -15.28 -26.07 -3.01
CA TYR A 468 -16.65 -25.60 -3.00
C TYR A 468 -17.08 -25.05 -4.37
N ARG A 469 -16.21 -24.27 -5.04
CA ARG A 469 -16.48 -23.78 -6.40
C ARG A 469 -16.52 -24.91 -7.43
N ALA A 470 -15.61 -25.88 -7.33
CA ALA A 470 -15.64 -27.10 -8.16
C ALA A 470 -16.95 -27.87 -7.96
N GLY A 471 -17.35 -28.09 -6.70
CA GLY A 471 -18.62 -28.73 -6.36
C GLY A 471 -19.85 -27.96 -6.87
N THR A 472 -19.78 -26.62 -6.89
CA THR A 472 -20.83 -25.75 -7.44
C THR A 472 -20.95 -25.94 -8.95
N LEU A 473 -19.83 -26.01 -9.68
CA LEU A 473 -19.82 -26.28 -11.12
C LEU A 473 -20.35 -27.68 -11.45
N ILE A 474 -19.94 -28.69 -10.68
CA ILE A 474 -20.43 -30.08 -10.81
C ILE A 474 -21.96 -30.12 -10.61
N ALA A 475 -22.45 -29.47 -9.55
CA ALA A 475 -23.87 -29.40 -9.25
C ALA A 475 -24.65 -28.65 -10.36
N ALA A 476 -24.10 -27.56 -10.90
CA ALA A 476 -24.70 -26.81 -12.00
C ALA A 476 -24.83 -27.66 -13.27
N ARG A 477 -23.76 -28.34 -13.69
CA ARG A 477 -23.78 -29.26 -14.84
C ARG A 477 -24.81 -30.37 -14.67
N ALA A 478 -24.82 -30.99 -13.48
CA ALA A 478 -25.76 -32.06 -13.19
C ALA A 478 -27.21 -31.54 -13.18
N LEU A 479 -27.48 -30.34 -12.65
CA LEU A 479 -28.81 -29.74 -12.68
C LEU A 479 -29.27 -29.47 -14.11
N CYS A 480 -28.43 -28.84 -14.94
CA CYS A 480 -28.74 -28.55 -16.34
C CYS A 480 -29.05 -29.82 -17.15
N ALA A 481 -28.37 -30.93 -16.85
CA ALA A 481 -28.57 -32.21 -17.54
C ALA A 481 -29.92 -32.89 -17.22
N GLN A 482 -30.53 -32.58 -16.07
CA GLN A 482 -31.72 -33.30 -15.58
C GLN A 482 -32.86 -32.37 -15.10
N ALA A 483 -32.77 -31.06 -15.35
CA ALA A 483 -33.75 -30.07 -14.89
C ALA A 483 -35.18 -30.40 -15.33
N ALA A 484 -35.34 -30.96 -16.53
CA ALA A 484 -36.64 -31.34 -17.10
C ALA A 484 -37.32 -32.51 -16.37
N THR A 485 -36.56 -33.35 -15.66
CA THR A 485 -37.08 -34.55 -14.98
C THR A 485 -37.10 -34.42 -13.46
N LEU A 486 -36.42 -33.41 -12.91
CA LEU A 486 -36.44 -33.15 -11.46
C LEU A 486 -37.74 -32.49 -11.03
N PRO A 487 -38.36 -32.96 -9.92
CA PRO A 487 -39.53 -32.30 -9.39
C PRO A 487 -39.15 -30.91 -8.83
N PRO A 488 -40.05 -29.91 -8.93
CA PRO A 488 -39.86 -28.61 -8.31
C PRO A 488 -39.61 -28.72 -6.81
N GLY A 489 -38.75 -27.85 -6.28
CA GLY A 489 -38.42 -27.82 -4.85
C GLY A 489 -36.92 -27.88 -4.58
N VAL A 490 -36.58 -27.87 -3.29
CA VAL A 490 -35.20 -27.81 -2.80
C VAL A 490 -34.61 -29.21 -2.64
N HIS A 491 -33.48 -29.47 -3.30
CA HIS A 491 -32.78 -30.75 -3.30
C HIS A 491 -31.42 -30.61 -2.62
N THR A 492 -31.22 -31.33 -1.50
CA THR A 492 -29.92 -31.31 -0.77
C THR A 492 -29.21 -32.66 -0.87
N THR A 493 -29.87 -33.76 -0.52
CA THR A 493 -29.27 -35.10 -0.56
C THR A 493 -28.77 -35.47 -1.95
N LEU A 494 -29.52 -35.12 -2.99
CA LEU A 494 -29.11 -35.35 -4.38
C LEU A 494 -27.79 -34.63 -4.71
N VAL A 495 -27.61 -33.39 -4.25
CA VAL A 495 -26.39 -32.59 -4.49
C VAL A 495 -25.18 -33.29 -3.90
N ASP A 496 -25.27 -33.75 -2.66
CA ASP A 496 -24.16 -34.45 -2.00
C ASP A 496 -23.82 -35.77 -2.70
N THR A 497 -24.83 -36.54 -3.13
CA THR A 497 -24.62 -37.77 -3.92
C THR A 497 -23.89 -37.48 -5.24
N LEU A 498 -24.31 -36.43 -5.97
CA LEU A 498 -23.71 -36.05 -7.24
C LEU A 498 -22.25 -35.61 -7.08
N ILE A 499 -21.95 -34.80 -6.06
CA ILE A 499 -20.58 -34.33 -5.78
C ILE A 499 -19.69 -35.49 -5.32
N ALA A 500 -20.20 -36.39 -4.48
CA ALA A 500 -19.45 -37.57 -4.06
C ALA A 500 -19.10 -38.49 -5.25
N ALA A 501 -20.05 -38.68 -6.17
CA ALA A 501 -19.85 -39.51 -7.36
C ALA A 501 -18.93 -38.88 -8.42
N SER A 502 -18.60 -37.58 -8.32
CA SER A 502 -17.82 -36.88 -9.34
C SER A 502 -16.30 -37.09 -9.22
N GLY A 503 -15.83 -37.76 -8.17
CA GLY A 503 -14.40 -37.89 -7.85
C GLY A 503 -13.76 -36.65 -7.21
N LEU A 504 -14.55 -35.60 -6.91
CA LEU A 504 -14.01 -34.33 -6.37
C LEU A 504 -13.23 -34.53 -5.06
N TYR A 505 -13.72 -35.39 -4.16
CA TYR A 505 -13.08 -35.61 -2.87
C TYR A 505 -11.76 -36.38 -2.99
N ASP A 506 -11.66 -37.32 -3.93
CA ASP A 506 -10.40 -38.02 -4.22
C ASP A 506 -9.39 -37.06 -4.85
N ASP A 507 -9.87 -36.17 -5.72
CA ASP A 507 -9.06 -35.11 -6.31
C ASP A 507 -8.55 -34.11 -5.26
N TYR A 508 -9.41 -33.74 -4.30
CA TYR A 508 -9.02 -32.92 -3.15
C TYR A 508 -7.93 -33.61 -2.34
N TYR A 509 -8.12 -34.88 -2.00
CA TYR A 509 -7.16 -35.65 -1.21
C TYR A 509 -5.79 -35.72 -1.91
N ARG A 510 -5.78 -36.00 -3.22
CA ARG A 510 -4.54 -36.06 -4.02
C ARG A 510 -3.85 -34.70 -4.20
N THR A 511 -4.63 -33.62 -4.23
CA THR A 511 -4.10 -32.27 -4.47
C THR A 511 -3.53 -31.66 -3.19
N TYR A 512 -4.22 -31.83 -2.06
CA TYR A 512 -3.88 -31.11 -0.82
C TYR A 512 -3.34 -31.98 0.31
N LEU A 513 -3.60 -33.30 0.31
CA LEU A 513 -3.30 -34.17 1.46
C LEU A 513 -2.25 -35.25 1.19
N THR A 514 -2.03 -35.65 -0.07
CA THR A 514 -0.96 -36.59 -0.40
C THR A 514 0.37 -35.86 -0.63
N SER A 515 1.43 -36.29 0.06
CA SER A 515 2.80 -35.88 -0.25
C SER A 515 3.13 -36.25 -1.70
N GLN A 516 3.25 -35.27 -2.58
CA GLN A 516 3.82 -35.52 -3.90
C GLN A 516 5.32 -35.77 -3.71
N ALA A 517 5.84 -36.89 -4.24
CA ALA A 517 7.27 -36.99 -4.50
C ALA A 517 7.64 -35.80 -5.39
N ALA A 518 8.65 -35.03 -4.99
CA ALA A 518 9.07 -33.84 -5.71
C ALA A 518 9.44 -34.23 -7.14
N THR A 519 8.53 -33.99 -8.09
CA THR A 519 8.89 -33.97 -9.50
C THR A 519 9.78 -32.74 -9.68
N PRO A 520 11.03 -32.87 -10.17
CA PRO A 520 11.86 -31.71 -10.43
C PRO A 520 11.14 -30.86 -11.48
N THR A 521 10.53 -29.78 -11.03
CA THR A 521 9.92 -28.79 -11.92
C THR A 521 11.09 -27.98 -12.47
N PRO A 522 11.20 -27.77 -13.80
CA PRO A 522 12.21 -26.85 -14.31
C PRO A 522 11.96 -25.51 -13.64
N ALA A 523 12.99 -25.00 -12.97
CA ALA A 523 12.93 -23.72 -12.30
C ALA A 523 12.35 -22.68 -13.28
N PRO A 524 11.44 -21.81 -12.84
CA PRO A 524 11.13 -20.63 -13.64
C PRO A 524 12.46 -19.97 -13.98
N THR A 525 12.67 -19.60 -15.24
CA THR A 525 13.80 -18.79 -15.68
C THR A 525 13.64 -17.41 -15.08
N LEU A 526 13.83 -17.32 -13.76
CA LEU A 526 14.23 -16.11 -13.09
C LEU A 526 15.53 -15.74 -13.77
N THR A 527 15.55 -14.60 -14.45
CA THR A 527 16.79 -13.89 -14.64
C THR A 527 17.42 -13.80 -13.26
N VAL A 528 18.47 -14.60 -13.06
CA VAL A 528 19.27 -14.60 -11.84
C VAL A 528 19.78 -13.17 -11.73
N ARG A 529 19.15 -12.36 -10.87
CA ARG A 529 19.86 -11.24 -10.26
C ARG A 529 21.03 -11.90 -9.56
N GLU A 530 22.24 -11.49 -9.92
CA GLU A 530 23.45 -11.94 -9.22
C GLU A 530 23.20 -11.83 -7.71
N PRO A 531 23.59 -12.85 -6.92
CA PRO A 531 23.38 -12.82 -5.48
C PRO A 531 24.00 -11.54 -4.92
N SER A 532 23.21 -10.78 -4.14
CA SER A 532 23.73 -9.59 -3.49
C SER A 532 24.94 -10.00 -2.64
N PRO A 533 26.09 -9.30 -2.75
CA PRO A 533 27.27 -9.56 -1.94
C PRO A 533 27.05 -9.34 -0.44
N VAL A 534 25.87 -8.83 -0.05
CA VAL A 534 25.43 -8.63 1.33
C VAL A 534 24.61 -9.83 1.86
N ALA A 535 24.18 -10.74 0.97
CA ALA A 535 23.38 -11.89 1.34
C ALA A 535 24.17 -12.87 2.23
N GLY A 536 23.60 -13.24 3.37
CA GLY A 536 24.21 -14.17 4.33
C GLY A 536 25.24 -13.55 5.28
N LEU A 537 25.52 -12.24 5.19
CA LEU A 537 26.38 -11.55 6.15
C LEU A 537 25.73 -11.43 7.52
N ASN A 538 26.50 -11.59 8.59
CA ASN A 538 26.09 -11.22 9.95
C ASN A 538 26.34 -9.73 10.16
N ALA A 539 25.31 -8.90 9.97
CA ALA A 539 25.42 -7.46 10.18
C ALA A 539 24.93 -7.05 11.58
N CYS A 540 25.66 -6.15 12.24
CA CYS A 540 25.31 -5.59 13.54
C CYS A 540 24.98 -4.09 13.43
N VAL A 541 23.74 -3.71 13.72
CA VAL A 541 23.32 -2.30 13.75
C VAL A 541 23.42 -1.77 15.18
N VAL A 542 24.20 -0.72 15.39
CA VAL A 542 24.39 -0.05 16.69
C VAL A 542 23.62 1.27 16.70
N GLY A 543 22.61 1.38 17.55
CA GLY A 543 21.61 2.45 17.53
C GLY A 543 20.46 2.11 16.58
N TYR A 544 19.24 1.98 17.13
CA TYR A 544 18.03 1.56 16.43
C TYR A 544 16.98 2.68 16.36
N GLY A 545 17.45 3.93 16.32
CA GLY A 545 16.65 5.12 16.05
C GLY A 545 16.13 5.18 14.61
N ALA A 546 15.82 6.39 14.10
CA ALA A 546 15.29 6.55 12.75
C ALA A 546 16.26 6.05 11.66
N ALA A 547 17.54 6.42 11.73
CA ALA A 547 18.57 5.96 10.78
C ALA A 547 18.83 4.45 10.92
N GLY A 548 19.01 3.96 12.15
CA GLY A 548 19.24 2.54 12.43
C GLY A 548 18.14 1.61 11.89
N ARG A 549 16.86 2.02 12.00
CA ARG A 549 15.74 1.27 11.41
C ARG A 549 15.81 1.21 9.89
N LEU A 550 16.23 2.27 9.22
CA LEU A 550 16.39 2.30 7.77
C LEU A 550 17.55 1.39 7.32
N HIS A 551 18.70 1.49 8.00
CA HIS A 551 19.86 0.62 7.74
C HIS A 551 19.50 -0.86 7.94
N ALA A 552 18.83 -1.19 9.06
CA ALA A 552 18.37 -2.54 9.32
C ALA A 552 17.41 -3.05 8.22
N GLY A 553 16.44 -2.23 7.79
CA GLY A 553 15.53 -2.59 6.71
C GLY A 553 16.26 -2.89 5.39
N ILE A 554 17.21 -2.05 5.02
CA ILE A 554 17.99 -2.18 3.77
C ILE A 554 18.89 -3.42 3.82
N LEU A 555 19.63 -3.62 4.92
CA LEU A 555 20.51 -4.79 5.09
C LEU A 555 19.71 -6.11 5.13
N THR A 556 18.57 -6.14 5.83
CA THR A 556 17.68 -7.32 5.83
C THR A 556 17.11 -7.59 4.44
N GLY A 557 16.67 -6.54 3.74
CA GLY A 557 16.16 -6.63 2.37
C GLY A 557 17.22 -7.15 1.38
N ALA A 558 18.50 -6.86 1.63
CA ALA A 558 19.63 -7.41 0.88
C ALA A 558 20.04 -8.83 1.31
N GLY A 559 19.37 -9.41 2.31
CA GLY A 559 19.57 -10.79 2.75
C GLY A 559 20.59 -10.98 3.89
N ALA A 560 20.97 -9.92 4.61
CA ALA A 560 21.82 -10.05 5.80
C ALA A 560 21.06 -10.61 7.02
N GLU A 561 21.76 -11.37 7.86
CA GLU A 561 21.28 -11.72 9.20
C GLU A 561 21.59 -10.60 10.19
N LEU A 562 20.55 -10.04 10.83
CA LEU A 562 20.71 -8.88 11.69
C LEU A 562 20.85 -9.18 13.17
N THR A 563 21.83 -8.50 13.77
CA THR A 563 21.94 -8.23 15.20
C THR A 563 21.71 -6.74 15.46
N ILE A 564 20.94 -6.38 16.49
CA ILE A 564 20.67 -4.98 16.85
C ILE A 564 21.13 -4.71 18.29
N LEU A 565 21.92 -3.65 18.46
CA LEU A 565 22.34 -3.10 19.75
C LEU A 565 21.74 -1.71 19.95
N ASP A 566 20.80 -1.55 20.88
CA ASP A 566 20.31 -0.23 21.28
C ASP A 566 19.85 -0.22 22.74
N PRO A 567 20.58 0.48 23.64
CA PRO A 567 20.19 0.57 25.05
C PRO A 567 19.01 1.52 25.31
N LYS A 568 18.66 2.39 24.35
CA LYS A 568 17.64 3.44 24.51
C LYS A 568 16.28 3.06 23.91
N HIS A 569 16.18 1.95 23.18
CA HIS A 569 14.94 1.52 22.52
C HIS A 569 14.53 0.09 22.88
N GLN A 570 13.27 -0.05 23.29
CA GLN A 570 12.69 -1.33 23.75
C GLN A 570 11.82 -2.02 22.69
N ASP A 571 11.42 -1.31 21.62
CA ASP A 571 10.61 -1.83 20.50
C ASP A 571 11.49 -2.43 19.39
N LEU A 572 12.13 -3.56 19.69
CA LEU A 572 13.02 -4.24 18.74
C LEU A 572 12.27 -5.33 17.93
N PRO A 573 12.58 -5.53 16.63
CA PRO A 573 11.91 -6.52 15.80
C PRO A 573 12.16 -7.95 16.30
N ARG A 574 11.09 -8.75 16.43
CA ARG A 574 11.17 -10.15 16.87
C ARG A 574 11.95 -11.07 15.92
N THR A 575 12.07 -10.67 14.65
CA THR A 575 12.78 -11.42 13.61
C THR A 575 14.30 -11.22 13.66
N CYS A 576 14.77 -10.20 14.39
CA CYS A 576 16.19 -9.89 14.55
C CYS A 576 16.67 -10.34 15.92
N ARG A 577 17.97 -10.63 16.05
CA ARG A 577 18.57 -10.87 17.36
C ARG A 577 18.89 -9.52 18.00
N SER A 578 18.36 -9.25 19.18
CA SER A 578 18.59 -7.98 19.89
C SER A 578 19.40 -8.16 21.18
N PHE A 579 20.26 -7.19 21.47
CA PHE A 579 20.83 -7.02 22.80
C PHE A 579 20.60 -5.59 23.29
N HIS A 580 20.28 -5.46 24.57
CA HIS A 580 19.85 -4.20 25.19
C HIS A 580 21.00 -3.43 25.85
N HIS A 581 22.25 -3.90 25.72
CA HIS A 581 23.41 -3.39 26.44
C HIS A 581 24.61 -3.16 25.50
N ASN A 582 25.81 -2.99 26.06
CA ASN A 582 26.99 -2.50 25.35
C ASN A 582 27.57 -3.56 24.41
N ILE A 583 28.50 -3.15 23.54
CA ILE A 583 29.21 -4.05 22.61
C ILE A 583 29.92 -5.19 23.33
N ASP A 584 30.38 -4.96 24.56
CA ASP A 584 31.07 -5.96 25.37
C ASP A 584 30.16 -7.13 25.79
N ASP A 585 28.84 -6.95 25.77
CA ASP A 585 27.85 -7.98 26.13
C ASP A 585 27.57 -8.95 24.97
N LEU A 586 28.11 -8.69 23.77
CA LEU A 586 28.01 -9.61 22.65
C LEU A 586 28.85 -10.88 22.90
N PRO A 587 28.29 -12.09 22.71
CA PRO A 587 29.02 -13.34 22.91
C PRO A 587 30.33 -13.36 22.12
N ALA A 588 31.46 -13.70 22.75
CA ALA A 588 32.79 -13.69 22.11
C ALA A 588 32.86 -14.60 20.86
N THR A 589 32.00 -15.62 20.79
CA THR A 589 31.88 -16.56 19.66
C THR A 589 31.10 -16.01 18.46
N ARG A 590 30.46 -14.84 18.58
CA ARG A 590 29.68 -14.24 17.49
C ARG A 590 30.60 -13.44 16.57
N ALA A 591 30.78 -13.93 15.35
CA ALA A 591 31.40 -13.18 14.26
C ALA A 591 30.42 -12.13 13.72
N ILE A 592 30.90 -10.90 13.51
CA ILE A 592 30.17 -9.81 12.87
C ILE A 592 30.93 -9.45 11.59
N ASP A 593 30.26 -9.61 10.45
CA ASP A 593 30.85 -9.37 9.13
C ASP A 593 30.80 -7.90 8.71
N LEU A 594 29.83 -7.14 9.24
CA LEU A 594 29.63 -5.71 8.98
C LEU A 594 28.99 -5.02 10.20
N TRP A 595 29.60 -3.94 10.65
CA TRP A 595 29.02 -3.05 11.66
C TRP A 595 28.36 -1.86 10.98
N SER A 596 27.14 -1.52 11.37
CA SER A 596 26.42 -0.31 10.94
C SER A 596 26.13 0.57 12.15
N VAL A 597 26.92 1.62 12.33
CA VAL A 597 26.85 2.52 13.48
C VAL A 597 25.93 3.71 13.16
N CYS A 598 24.78 3.76 13.82
CA CYS A 598 23.70 4.72 13.61
C CYS A 598 23.23 5.38 14.93
N CYS A 599 24.08 5.35 15.96
CA CYS A 599 23.85 6.07 17.22
C CYS A 599 24.09 7.58 17.04
N PRO A 600 23.80 8.44 18.03
CA PRO A 600 24.12 9.87 17.92
C PRO A 600 25.62 10.12 17.68
N THR A 601 25.96 11.17 16.94
CA THR A 601 27.36 11.49 16.57
C THR A 601 28.29 11.62 17.76
N ALA A 602 27.82 12.16 18.89
CA ALA A 602 28.59 12.27 20.13
C ALA A 602 29.00 10.91 20.73
N GLU A 603 28.37 9.81 20.29
CA GLU A 603 28.67 8.45 20.72
C GLU A 603 29.50 7.69 19.67
N HIS A 604 29.70 8.22 18.46
CA HIS A 604 30.42 7.53 17.39
C HIS A 604 31.83 7.13 17.80
N LEU A 605 32.62 8.05 18.37
CA LEU A 605 34.00 7.77 18.73
C LEU A 605 34.13 6.70 19.84
N SER A 606 33.25 6.72 20.84
CA SER A 606 33.26 5.73 21.92
C SER A 606 32.80 4.35 21.44
N VAL A 607 31.77 4.30 20.59
CA VAL A 607 31.31 3.08 19.93
C VAL A 607 32.40 2.49 19.04
N LEU A 608 33.07 3.32 18.21
CA LEU A 608 34.17 2.88 17.37
C LEU A 608 35.34 2.32 18.19
N ARG A 609 35.71 2.96 19.32
CA ARG A 609 36.74 2.43 20.23
C ARG A 609 36.36 1.04 20.73
N SER A 610 35.10 0.82 21.08
CA SER A 610 34.61 -0.46 21.60
C SER A 610 34.60 -1.54 20.50
N ILE A 611 34.15 -1.19 19.28
CA ILE A 611 34.20 -2.09 18.11
C ILE A 611 35.65 -2.49 17.80
N LEU A 612 36.57 -1.53 17.72
CA LEU A 612 37.96 -1.77 17.33
C LEU A 612 38.81 -2.43 18.42
N ALA A 613 38.43 -2.26 19.69
CA ALA A 613 39.01 -3.03 20.80
C ALA A 613 38.65 -4.52 20.69
N ARG A 614 37.41 -4.82 20.26
CA ARG A 614 36.93 -6.19 20.04
C ARG A 614 37.47 -6.81 18.75
N ASP A 615 37.44 -6.05 17.66
CA ASP A 615 37.92 -6.48 16.35
C ASP A 615 38.74 -5.35 15.68
N PRO A 616 40.08 -5.40 15.78
CA PRO A 616 40.97 -4.42 15.16
C PRO A 616 40.92 -4.38 13.62
N ALA A 617 40.23 -5.32 12.97
CA ALA A 617 40.03 -5.39 11.52
C ALA A 617 38.55 -5.20 11.13
N ALA A 618 37.73 -4.65 12.04
CA ALA A 618 36.30 -4.47 11.82
C ALA A 618 36.00 -3.67 10.54
N ARG A 619 34.91 -4.07 9.88
CA ARG A 619 34.31 -3.37 8.73
C ARG A 619 33.15 -2.55 9.24
N VAL A 620 33.26 -1.24 9.18
CA VAL A 620 32.34 -0.32 9.81
C VAL A 620 31.76 0.64 8.78
N LEU A 621 30.44 0.57 8.62
CA LEU A 621 29.62 1.59 8.00
C LEU A 621 29.17 2.55 9.10
N LEU A 622 29.59 3.80 9.01
CA LEU A 622 29.31 4.84 10.00
C LEU A 622 28.32 5.83 9.42
N GLU A 623 27.28 6.18 10.17
CA GLU A 623 26.37 7.27 9.82
C GLU A 623 27.10 8.63 9.93
N LYS A 624 26.65 9.66 9.21
CA LYS A 624 27.32 10.97 9.19
C LYS A 624 26.64 11.97 10.14
N PRO A 625 27.38 12.91 10.76
CA PRO A 625 28.82 13.11 10.64
C PRO A 625 29.67 12.01 11.29
N ALA A 626 30.89 11.82 10.79
CA ALA A 626 31.80 10.79 11.30
C ALA A 626 32.13 10.98 12.79
N CYS A 627 32.34 12.23 13.22
CA CYS A 627 32.59 12.61 14.61
C CYS A 627 32.25 14.10 14.81
N GLN A 628 32.34 14.59 16.04
CA GLN A 628 32.30 16.03 16.30
C GLN A 628 33.63 16.68 15.86
N ALA A 629 33.65 17.96 15.50
CA ALA A 629 34.85 18.53 14.88
C ALA A 629 36.06 18.58 15.85
N HIS A 630 35.82 18.74 17.15
CA HIS A 630 36.90 18.67 18.16
C HIS A 630 37.46 17.24 18.33
N GLU A 631 36.74 16.22 17.86
CA GLU A 631 37.16 14.82 17.91
C GLU A 631 37.94 14.38 16.66
N ILE A 632 38.09 15.25 15.64
CA ILE A 632 38.76 14.90 14.38
C ILE A 632 40.15 14.32 14.61
N VAL A 633 40.95 14.93 15.49
CA VAL A 633 42.30 14.43 15.83
C VAL A 633 42.20 13.06 16.50
N ALA A 634 41.32 12.91 17.49
CA ALA A 634 41.15 11.66 18.23
C ALA A 634 40.62 10.51 17.37
N LEU A 635 39.75 10.79 16.39
CA LEU A 635 39.28 9.82 15.40
C LEU A 635 40.43 9.42 14.46
N THR A 636 41.21 10.40 13.97
CA THR A 636 42.37 10.14 13.11
C THR A 636 43.39 9.25 13.83
N ASP A 637 43.76 9.60 15.06
CA ASP A 637 44.67 8.82 15.91
C ASP A 637 44.12 7.41 16.25
N LEU A 638 42.80 7.24 16.32
CA LEU A 638 42.18 5.92 16.50
C LEU A 638 42.36 5.06 15.25
N LEU A 639 42.07 5.60 14.08
CA LEU A 639 42.19 4.88 12.81
C LEU A 639 43.64 4.55 12.47
N ASP A 640 44.58 5.46 12.74
CA ASP A 640 46.02 5.24 12.55
C ASP A 640 46.55 4.08 13.42
N ARG A 641 45.99 3.90 14.63
CA ARG A 641 46.30 2.76 15.51
C ARG A 641 45.65 1.44 15.07
N HIS A 642 44.68 1.49 14.17
CA HIS A 642 43.95 0.34 13.64
C HIS A 642 43.99 0.29 12.11
N PRO A 643 45.17 0.12 11.47
CA PRO A 643 45.33 0.23 10.02
C PRO A 643 44.65 -0.90 9.23
N ARG A 644 44.15 -1.94 9.90
CA ARG A 644 43.37 -3.04 9.29
C ARG A 644 41.87 -2.80 9.33
N ALA A 645 41.41 -1.79 10.09
CA ALA A 645 40.00 -1.43 10.12
C ALA A 645 39.59 -0.83 8.77
N ARG A 646 38.35 -1.10 8.37
CA ARG A 646 37.77 -0.57 7.14
C ARG A 646 36.57 0.27 7.53
N LEU A 647 36.65 1.58 7.35
CA LEU A 647 35.60 2.52 7.75
C LEU A 647 35.10 3.28 6.52
N LEU A 648 33.79 3.28 6.30
CA LEU A 648 33.13 4.19 5.37
C LEU A 648 32.08 5.02 6.10
N VAL A 649 32.06 6.32 5.80
CA VAL A 649 31.05 7.25 6.29
C VAL A 649 29.94 7.32 5.24
N THR A 650 28.70 7.11 5.66
CA THR A 650 27.54 7.04 4.77
C THR A 650 27.15 8.45 4.33
N ASP A 651 27.19 8.73 3.03
CA ASP A 651 26.63 9.97 2.47
C ASP A 651 25.64 9.66 1.36
N GLN A 652 24.34 9.68 1.69
CA GLN A 652 23.29 9.30 0.75
C GLN A 652 23.31 10.13 -0.55
N TYR A 653 23.58 11.45 -0.50
CA TYR A 653 23.46 12.28 -1.72
C TYR A 653 24.66 12.12 -2.66
N GLN A 654 25.80 11.61 -2.19
CA GLN A 654 26.91 11.25 -3.07
C GLN A 654 26.51 10.13 -4.05
N HIS A 655 25.50 9.33 -3.70
CA HIS A 655 24.98 8.24 -4.50
C HIS A 655 23.60 8.54 -5.11
N ALA A 656 23.17 9.81 -5.10
CA ALA A 656 21.90 10.20 -5.68
C ALA A 656 21.98 10.22 -7.22
N THR A 657 21.24 9.32 -7.86
CA THR A 657 21.16 9.19 -9.32
C THR A 657 20.64 10.49 -9.96
N ALA A 658 19.86 11.27 -9.23
CA ALA A 658 19.41 12.59 -9.67
C ALA A 658 20.56 13.59 -9.89
N LEU A 659 21.65 13.49 -9.12
CA LEU A 659 22.83 14.33 -9.32
C LEU A 659 23.66 13.85 -10.51
N ASP A 660 23.68 12.54 -10.77
CA ASP A 660 24.30 11.95 -11.96
C ASP A 660 23.57 12.40 -13.23
N GLY A 661 22.24 12.37 -13.20
CA GLY A 661 21.40 12.91 -14.26
C GLY A 661 21.67 14.40 -14.50
N ALA A 662 21.80 15.19 -13.42
CA ALA A 662 22.13 16.61 -13.54
C ALA A 662 23.49 16.84 -14.22
N ALA A 663 24.52 16.11 -13.80
CA ALA A 663 25.84 16.16 -14.45
C ALA A 663 25.78 15.74 -15.93
N GLY A 664 24.98 14.70 -16.25
CA GLY A 664 24.74 14.26 -17.62
C GLY A 664 24.06 15.33 -18.49
N LEU A 665 23.03 15.99 -17.97
CA LEU A 665 22.35 17.08 -18.68
C LEU A 665 23.27 18.28 -18.90
N LEU A 666 24.11 18.62 -17.92
CA LEU A 666 25.13 19.65 -18.10
C LEU A 666 26.12 19.24 -19.20
N ALA A 667 26.61 18.01 -19.20
CA ALA A 667 27.52 17.54 -20.24
C ALA A 667 26.88 17.54 -21.65
N GLN A 668 25.57 17.29 -21.73
CA GLN A 668 24.84 17.21 -23.01
C GLN A 668 24.40 18.59 -23.53
N HIS A 669 23.99 19.49 -22.63
CA HIS A 669 23.29 20.71 -22.99
C HIS A 669 24.03 21.99 -22.59
N ALA A 670 25.07 21.97 -21.76
CA ALA A 670 25.76 23.20 -21.39
C ALA A 670 26.47 23.84 -22.60
N GLY A 671 26.26 25.15 -22.79
CA GLY A 671 26.97 25.95 -23.78
C GLY A 671 28.36 26.43 -23.33
N GLY A 672 28.76 26.15 -22.08
CA GLY A 672 29.99 26.62 -21.45
C GLY A 672 30.21 26.02 -20.05
N PRO A 673 31.25 26.47 -19.31
CA PRO A 673 31.49 26.02 -17.94
C PRO A 673 30.39 26.50 -16.98
N ILE A 674 30.30 25.87 -15.80
CA ILE A 674 29.36 26.26 -14.74
C ILE A 674 29.80 27.61 -14.17
N ASP A 675 28.90 28.61 -14.20
CA ASP A 675 29.16 29.95 -13.67
C ASP A 675 28.47 30.19 -12.30
N HIS A 676 27.36 29.50 -12.03
CA HIS A 676 26.62 29.67 -10.76
C HIS A 676 25.95 28.36 -10.31
N LEU A 677 26.14 28.00 -9.04
CA LEU A 677 25.55 26.83 -8.41
C LEU A 677 24.87 27.22 -7.09
N THR A 678 23.57 26.99 -6.98
CA THR A 678 22.79 27.22 -5.75
C THR A 678 22.32 25.90 -5.16
N VAL A 679 22.46 25.71 -3.85
CA VAL A 679 21.94 24.55 -3.12
C VAL A 679 21.18 25.02 -1.87
N SER A 680 19.92 24.60 -1.73
CA SER A 680 19.03 24.99 -0.63
C SER A 680 18.38 23.77 0.01
N PHE A 681 18.86 23.40 1.19
CA PHE A 681 18.41 22.23 1.95
C PHE A 681 17.84 22.68 3.30
N THR A 682 16.52 22.61 3.49
CA THR A 682 15.85 23.09 4.72
C THR A 682 14.99 22.01 5.35
N LYS A 683 14.85 22.04 6.68
CA LYS A 683 13.92 21.18 7.41
C LYS A 683 13.36 21.93 8.61
N ASP A 684 12.07 22.18 8.71
CA ASP A 684 11.52 22.72 9.95
C ASP A 684 11.60 21.67 11.08
N ARG A 685 12.52 21.86 12.02
CA ARG A 685 12.77 20.98 13.17
C ARG A 685 12.13 21.51 14.45
N THR A 686 11.30 22.54 14.39
CA THR A 686 10.75 23.21 15.59
C THR A 686 10.02 22.23 16.51
N ALA A 687 9.25 21.29 15.94
CA ALA A 687 8.57 20.24 16.71
C ALA A 687 9.57 19.24 17.33
N ASP A 688 10.56 18.77 16.54
CA ASP A 688 11.62 17.89 17.02
C ASP A 688 12.38 18.51 18.22
N ILE A 689 12.66 19.82 18.14
CA ILE A 689 13.36 20.60 19.17
C ILE A 689 12.51 20.79 20.42
N ALA A 690 11.20 21.04 20.26
CA ALA A 690 10.28 21.15 21.39
C ALA A 690 10.21 19.84 22.21
N ASP A 691 10.35 18.70 21.54
CA ASP A 691 10.42 17.37 22.17
C ASP A 691 11.82 17.03 22.75
N GLY A 692 12.74 18.00 22.79
CA GLY A 692 14.08 17.80 23.33
C GLY A 692 15.04 17.06 22.40
N ARG A 693 14.69 16.86 21.12
CA ARG A 693 15.53 16.18 20.12
C ARG A 693 16.24 17.21 19.23
N PHE A 694 17.37 16.83 18.63
CA PHE A 694 18.14 17.70 17.71
C PHE A 694 18.51 19.07 18.31
N ILE A 695 19.00 19.07 19.54
CA ILE A 695 19.56 20.26 20.20
C ILE A 695 21.07 20.22 20.04
N ASP A 696 21.59 20.87 19.00
CA ASP A 696 23.02 21.05 18.76
C ASP A 696 23.38 22.53 18.99
N ARG A 697 24.11 22.79 20.08
CA ARG A 697 24.62 24.12 20.42
C ARG A 697 26.02 24.37 19.87
N SER A 698 26.66 23.35 19.32
CA SER A 698 28.00 23.43 18.76
C SER A 698 27.96 23.93 17.32
N TYR A 699 27.14 23.33 16.44
CA TYR A 699 27.16 23.68 15.01
C TYR A 699 25.82 24.22 14.48
N GLY A 700 24.70 24.01 15.17
CA GLY A 700 23.38 24.43 14.71
C GLY A 700 23.05 23.87 13.32
N VAL A 701 22.52 24.71 12.43
CA VAL A 701 22.17 24.34 11.04
C VAL A 701 23.34 23.73 10.25
N LEU A 702 24.58 24.13 10.55
CA LEU A 702 25.78 23.61 9.89
C LEU A 702 25.98 22.10 10.14
N GLY A 703 25.61 21.62 11.33
CA GLY A 703 25.76 20.22 11.71
C GLY A 703 24.73 19.28 11.07
N TYR A 704 23.61 19.81 10.58
CA TYR A 704 22.48 19.01 10.11
C TYR A 704 22.45 18.83 8.59
N GLU A 705 22.41 19.94 7.84
CA GLU A 705 22.15 19.89 6.40
C GLU A 705 23.40 20.23 5.56
N TRP A 706 24.41 20.86 6.16
CA TRP A 706 25.55 21.39 5.42
C TRP A 706 26.39 20.31 4.74
N LEU A 707 26.67 19.20 5.44
CA LEU A 707 27.37 18.06 4.84
C LEU A 707 26.63 17.48 3.63
N HIS A 708 25.29 17.50 3.64
CA HIS A 708 24.49 17.08 2.49
C HIS A 708 24.66 18.04 1.30
N MET A 709 24.71 19.36 1.55
CA MET A 709 24.97 20.34 0.49
C MET A 709 26.40 20.23 -0.05
N LEU A 710 27.39 19.96 0.81
CA LEU A 710 28.77 19.71 0.38
C LEU A 710 28.89 18.46 -0.50
N ALA A 711 28.07 17.42 -0.26
CA ALA A 711 28.02 16.25 -1.13
C ALA A 711 27.51 16.58 -2.54
N VAL A 712 26.53 17.49 -2.64
CA VAL A 712 26.05 18.01 -3.93
C VAL A 712 27.17 18.76 -4.66
N LEU A 713 27.88 19.66 -3.97
CA LEU A 713 29.02 20.38 -4.55
C LEU A 713 30.11 19.43 -5.05
N ARG A 714 30.50 18.43 -4.24
CA ARG A 714 31.50 17.41 -4.63
C ARG A 714 31.10 16.65 -5.89
N ARG A 715 29.79 16.44 -6.12
CA ARG A 715 29.32 15.69 -7.27
C ARG A 715 29.34 16.52 -8.55
N LEU A 716 29.06 17.82 -8.46
CA LEU A 716 28.88 18.70 -9.62
C LEU A 716 30.12 19.53 -9.97
N LEU A 717 31.00 19.80 -9.01
CA LEU A 717 32.23 20.57 -9.23
C LEU A 717 33.45 19.66 -9.45
N PRO A 718 34.43 20.09 -10.25
CA PRO A 718 35.73 19.44 -10.32
C PRO A 718 36.45 19.45 -8.97
N ALA A 719 37.32 18.45 -8.74
CA ALA A 719 38.03 18.25 -7.48
C ALA A 719 38.88 19.46 -7.05
N GLU A 720 39.47 20.19 -8.00
CA GLU A 720 40.27 21.39 -7.73
C GLU A 720 39.41 22.54 -7.17
N ALA A 721 38.28 22.84 -7.83
CA ALA A 721 37.32 23.85 -7.38
C ALA A 721 36.77 23.51 -5.98
N MET A 722 36.42 22.24 -5.77
CA MET A 722 35.93 21.76 -4.48
C MET A 722 36.99 21.89 -3.39
N THR A 723 38.24 21.51 -3.67
CA THR A 723 39.34 21.61 -2.71
C THR A 723 39.58 23.07 -2.33
N SER A 724 39.64 23.96 -3.32
CA SER A 724 39.80 25.40 -3.10
C SER A 724 38.67 25.98 -2.24
N TYR A 725 37.41 25.60 -2.48
CA TYR A 725 36.29 26.04 -1.67
C TYR A 725 36.36 25.52 -0.23
N LEU A 726 36.70 24.24 -0.03
CA LEU A 726 36.79 23.64 1.31
C LEU A 726 37.92 24.22 2.16
N THR A 727 39.00 24.69 1.52
CA THR A 727 40.17 25.28 2.21
C THR A 727 40.14 26.81 2.29
N SER A 728 39.14 27.48 1.70
CA SER A 728 39.04 28.94 1.75
C SER A 728 38.77 29.44 3.17
N ASP A 729 39.17 30.68 3.46
CA ASP A 729 38.84 31.32 4.72
C ASP A 729 37.33 31.68 4.71
N PRO A 730 36.55 31.35 5.77
CA PRO A 730 35.17 31.81 5.88
C PRO A 730 34.98 33.33 5.72
N CYS A 731 36.02 34.14 6.01
CA CYS A 731 36.02 35.59 5.82
C CYS A 731 35.92 36.02 4.35
N ASP A 732 36.34 35.16 3.41
CA ASP A 732 36.30 35.45 1.97
C ASP A 732 34.88 35.26 1.39
N ALA A 733 33.97 34.65 2.16
CA ALA A 733 32.58 34.44 1.78
C ALA A 733 31.64 35.46 2.46
N THR A 734 30.51 35.77 1.83
CA THR A 734 29.43 36.53 2.48
C THR A 734 28.50 35.57 3.21
N LEU A 735 28.51 35.61 4.55
CA LEU A 735 27.65 34.80 5.41
C LEU A 735 26.50 35.62 5.97
N ARG A 736 25.27 35.12 5.84
CA ARG A 736 24.06 35.70 6.44
C ARG A 736 23.41 34.68 7.38
N ALA A 737 23.57 34.89 8.68
CA ALA A 737 23.09 33.98 9.71
C ALA A 737 21.90 34.54 10.49
N VAL A 738 20.96 33.67 10.87
CA VAL A 738 19.93 33.94 11.87
C VAL A 738 20.24 33.10 13.11
N PHE A 739 20.47 33.77 14.23
CA PHE A 739 20.84 33.12 15.49
C PHE A 739 19.60 32.77 16.31
N ASP A 740 19.58 31.58 16.90
CA ASP A 740 18.57 31.14 17.88
C ASP A 740 19.26 30.87 19.22
N PRO A 741 18.80 31.47 20.35
CA PRO A 741 19.42 31.31 21.67
C PRO A 741 19.54 29.87 22.16
N ARG A 742 18.73 28.94 21.62
CA ARG A 742 18.72 27.52 21.99
C ARG A 742 19.60 26.65 21.10
N LEU A 743 19.92 27.10 19.88
CA LEU A 743 20.48 26.27 18.79
C LEU A 743 21.71 26.89 18.09
N PHE A 744 22.28 27.98 18.60
CA PHE A 744 23.35 28.77 17.97
C PHE A 744 22.92 29.43 16.66
N VAL A 745 23.00 28.74 15.50
CA VAL A 745 22.59 29.27 14.19
C VAL A 745 21.45 28.41 13.63
N ALA A 746 20.28 29.02 13.43
CA ALA A 746 19.08 28.32 12.97
C ALA A 746 18.87 28.45 11.45
N THR A 747 19.40 29.50 10.82
CA THR A 747 19.38 29.69 9.37
C THR A 747 20.72 30.28 8.93
N LEU A 748 21.25 29.81 7.81
CA LEU A 748 22.49 30.34 7.24
C LEU A 748 22.41 30.34 5.70
N THR A 749 22.81 31.47 5.11
CA THR A 749 23.14 31.58 3.68
C THR A 749 24.62 31.91 3.54
N GLU A 750 25.33 31.21 2.67
CA GLU A 750 26.69 31.48 2.26
C GLU A 750 26.71 31.84 0.78
N HIS A 751 27.39 32.93 0.44
CA HIS A 751 27.79 33.27 -0.93
C HIS A 751 29.31 33.22 -1.01
N ALA A 752 29.84 32.28 -1.79
CA ALA A 752 31.28 32.07 -1.96
C ALA A 752 31.65 31.98 -3.44
N THR A 753 32.94 32.02 -3.75
CA THR A 753 33.48 31.77 -5.10
C THR A 753 34.57 30.73 -5.06
N ALA A 754 34.74 29.99 -6.15
CA ALA A 754 35.83 29.05 -6.34
C ALA A 754 36.39 29.15 -7.77
N PRO A 755 37.69 28.88 -8.00
CA PRO A 755 38.27 28.85 -9.33
C PRO A 755 37.73 27.67 -10.15
N LEU A 756 37.45 27.91 -11.43
CA LEU A 756 37.01 26.88 -12.39
C LEU A 756 37.59 27.17 -13.78
N GLY A 757 38.65 26.47 -14.17
CA GLY A 757 39.39 26.75 -15.40
C GLY A 757 39.99 28.16 -15.36
N ASP A 758 39.73 28.97 -16.40
CA ASP A 758 40.16 30.37 -16.47
C ASP A 758 39.19 31.35 -15.79
N GLY A 759 38.12 30.85 -15.14
CA GLY A 759 37.05 31.65 -14.55
C GLY A 759 36.77 31.34 -13.07
N LEU A 760 35.66 31.88 -12.58
CA LEU A 760 35.14 31.63 -11.23
C LEU A 760 33.74 31.03 -11.32
N VAL A 761 33.42 30.14 -10.38
CA VAL A 761 32.05 29.69 -10.11
C VAL A 761 31.53 30.36 -8.84
N HIS A 762 30.33 30.91 -8.91
CA HIS A 762 29.61 31.44 -7.76
C HIS A 762 28.84 30.31 -7.05
N LEU A 763 28.95 30.24 -5.73
CA LEU A 763 28.35 29.19 -4.91
C LEU A 763 27.41 29.82 -3.88
N ASP A 764 26.12 29.47 -3.95
CA ASP A 764 25.10 29.93 -3.01
C ASP A 764 24.55 28.75 -2.21
N LEU A 765 24.92 28.63 -0.94
CA LEU A 765 24.43 27.58 -0.06
C LEU A 765 23.44 28.16 0.96
N HIS A 766 22.28 27.53 1.10
CA HIS A 766 21.25 27.96 2.04
C HIS A 766 20.67 26.80 2.84
N SER A 767 20.53 26.99 4.15
CA SER A 767 19.81 26.06 5.00
C SER A 767 19.08 26.74 6.15
N SER A 768 17.99 26.14 6.60
CA SER A 768 17.22 26.54 7.77
C SER A 768 16.66 25.32 8.50
N ILE A 769 16.68 25.38 9.83
CA ILE A 769 16.08 24.37 10.72
C ILE A 769 14.83 24.84 11.48
N THR A 770 14.42 26.10 11.30
CA THR A 770 13.27 26.71 12.02
C THR A 770 12.27 27.38 11.10
N THR A 771 12.56 27.48 9.80
CA THR A 771 11.68 28.08 8.80
C THR A 771 11.77 27.32 7.48
N PRO A 772 10.64 27.04 6.81
CA PRO A 772 10.67 26.61 5.41
C PRO A 772 11.12 27.81 4.57
N ALA A 773 12.32 27.74 3.97
CA ALA A 773 12.89 28.90 3.28
C ALA A 773 12.17 29.29 1.98
N ILE A 774 12.24 30.59 1.68
CA ILE A 774 11.78 31.26 0.46
C ILE A 774 12.57 30.75 -0.75
N VAL A 775 11.86 30.33 -1.81
CA VAL A 775 12.44 29.89 -3.08
C VAL A 775 13.11 31.07 -3.78
N VAL A 776 14.43 31.00 -3.97
CA VAL A 776 15.19 31.90 -4.85
C VAL A 776 15.02 31.41 -6.28
N GLY A 777 14.04 31.95 -7.02
CA GLY A 777 13.82 31.62 -8.43
C GLY A 777 12.36 31.63 -8.86
N ARG A 778 12.09 31.93 -10.14
CA ARG A 778 10.76 31.83 -10.72
C ARG A 778 10.30 30.37 -10.71
N THR A 779 9.21 30.11 -10.00
CA THR A 779 8.49 28.85 -10.10
C THR A 779 7.49 28.96 -11.26
N PRO A 780 7.39 27.97 -12.17
CA PRO A 780 6.33 27.96 -13.17
C PRO A 780 4.95 28.04 -12.50
N ALA A 781 4.06 28.85 -13.07
CA ALA A 781 2.75 29.13 -12.51
C ALA A 781 1.83 27.90 -12.50
N ASP A 782 0.97 27.88 -11.48
CA ASP A 782 0.03 26.83 -11.10
C ASP A 782 -1.06 26.58 -12.15
N ILE A 783 -1.32 25.31 -12.46
CA ILE A 783 -2.56 24.88 -13.11
C ILE A 783 -3.03 23.59 -12.44
N THR A 784 -4.15 23.70 -11.70
CA THR A 784 -5.23 22.72 -11.43
C THR A 784 -5.46 22.24 -10.00
N ARG A 785 -6.76 22.09 -9.67
CA ARG A 785 -7.35 21.68 -8.38
C ARG A 785 -7.90 20.24 -8.48
N TRP A 786 -7.76 19.50 -7.38
CA TRP A 786 -8.54 18.31 -6.90
C TRP A 786 -7.89 16.89 -6.89
N HIS A 787 -7.32 16.56 -5.73
CA HIS A 787 -7.58 15.43 -4.81
C HIS A 787 -7.76 13.95 -5.28
N ARG A 788 -6.75 13.12 -4.92
CA ARG A 788 -6.88 11.93 -4.04
C ARG A 788 -5.52 11.53 -3.43
N GLY A 789 -5.49 11.23 -2.11
CA GLY A 789 -4.43 10.42 -1.47
C GLY A 789 -3.29 11.17 -0.74
N LEU A 790 -3.59 12.19 0.07
CA LEU A 790 -2.60 13.07 0.71
C LEU A 790 -1.53 12.35 1.54
N ARG A 791 -0.25 12.53 1.18
CA ARG A 791 0.84 12.63 2.18
C ARG A 791 0.89 14.11 2.60
N ALA A 792 0.82 14.39 3.91
CA ALA A 792 1.00 15.75 4.41
C ALA A 792 2.34 16.32 3.92
N ALA A 793 2.39 17.62 3.61
CA ALA A 793 3.62 18.29 3.22
C ALA A 793 4.73 17.99 4.26
N ASP A 794 5.83 17.39 3.79
CA ASP A 794 7.04 17.16 4.59
C ASP A 794 7.66 18.52 4.92
N ASP A 795 8.19 18.64 6.13
CA ASP A 795 8.86 19.84 6.64
C ASP A 795 10.20 20.13 5.94
N ARG A 796 10.62 19.24 5.03
CA ARG A 796 11.86 19.31 4.25
C ARG A 796 11.66 19.94 2.87
N GLN A 797 12.67 20.69 2.41
CA GLN A 797 12.87 21.08 1.01
C GLN A 797 14.32 20.81 0.60
N ARG A 798 14.54 20.26 -0.60
CA ARG A 798 15.86 19.94 -1.14
C ARG A 798 15.91 20.38 -2.60
N TYR A 799 16.56 21.51 -2.84
CA TYR A 799 16.53 22.21 -4.12
C TYR A 799 17.95 22.62 -4.53
N LEU A 800 18.29 22.50 -5.80
CA LEU A 800 19.49 23.12 -6.35
C LEU A 800 19.30 23.58 -7.80
N THR A 801 20.07 24.59 -8.19
CA THR A 801 20.16 25.08 -9.57
C THR A 801 21.60 25.19 -10.01
N VAL A 802 21.87 24.85 -11.27
CA VAL A 802 23.17 24.96 -11.92
C VAL A 802 23.00 25.78 -13.19
N HIS A 803 23.68 26.91 -13.26
CA HIS A 803 23.78 27.74 -14.46
C HIS A 803 25.11 27.45 -15.17
N ALA A 804 25.01 27.17 -16.46
CA ALA A 804 26.14 27.02 -17.35
C ALA A 804 25.85 27.76 -18.65
N ALA A 805 26.33 29.00 -18.74
CA ALA A 805 26.04 29.93 -19.83
C ALA A 805 24.53 30.20 -20.01
N ASP A 806 23.92 29.71 -21.10
CA ASP A 806 22.50 29.91 -21.43
C ASP A 806 21.57 28.81 -20.88
N THR A 807 22.14 27.81 -20.20
CA THR A 807 21.44 26.60 -19.77
C THR A 807 21.31 26.57 -18.25
N LEU A 808 20.08 26.35 -17.78
CA LEU A 808 19.73 26.20 -16.36
C LEU A 808 19.28 24.76 -16.09
N VAL A 809 19.98 24.07 -15.20
CA VAL A 809 19.57 22.76 -14.68
C VAL A 809 19.05 22.92 -13.26
N THR A 810 17.80 22.53 -13.02
CA THR A 810 17.14 22.53 -11.71
C THR A 810 16.95 21.11 -11.22
N VAL A 811 17.40 20.80 -10.00
CA VAL A 811 17.17 19.50 -9.35
C VAL A 811 16.38 19.72 -8.07
N ARG A 812 15.28 18.97 -7.93
CA ARG A 812 14.50 18.85 -6.70
C ARG A 812 14.66 17.43 -6.20
N LEU A 813 15.21 17.25 -5.00
CA LEU A 813 15.38 15.93 -4.39
C LEU A 813 14.21 15.62 -3.45
N ASP A 814 13.90 14.33 -3.25
CA ASP A 814 12.87 13.90 -2.29
C ASP A 814 13.12 14.54 -0.90
N PRO A 815 12.12 15.21 -0.31
CA PRO A 815 10.76 15.40 -0.82
C PRO A 815 10.61 16.54 -1.83
N VAL A 816 10.04 16.20 -2.99
CA VAL A 816 9.72 17.18 -4.04
C VAL A 816 8.31 17.70 -3.84
N THR A 817 8.19 18.85 -3.18
CA THR A 817 6.92 19.56 -3.05
C THR A 817 6.67 20.43 -4.28
N THR A 818 5.47 20.38 -4.82
CA THR A 818 5.03 21.26 -5.91
C THR A 818 4.41 22.53 -5.36
N THR A 819 4.12 23.49 -6.24
CA THR A 819 3.46 24.75 -5.89
C THR A 819 2.10 24.57 -5.20
N GLY A 820 1.40 23.45 -5.48
CA GLY A 820 0.14 23.10 -4.84
C GLY A 820 0.27 22.48 -3.43
N GLY A 821 1.49 22.43 -2.86
CA GLY A 821 1.73 21.90 -1.51
C GLY A 821 1.73 20.36 -1.42
N TRP A 822 1.74 19.64 -2.54
CA TRP A 822 1.76 18.17 -2.60
C TRP A 822 3.15 17.63 -2.96
N GLN A 823 3.44 16.38 -2.62
CA GLN A 823 4.75 15.77 -2.83
C GLN A 823 4.72 14.61 -3.80
N LEU A 824 5.78 14.47 -4.61
CA LEU A 824 6.08 13.23 -5.32
C LEU A 824 6.18 12.06 -4.32
N GLN A 825 6.16 10.81 -4.82
CA GLN A 825 6.35 9.65 -3.95
C GLN A 825 7.74 9.70 -3.28
N ARG A 826 7.90 8.97 -2.16
CA ARG A 826 9.24 8.83 -1.56
C ARG A 826 10.21 8.31 -2.60
N ASN A 827 11.46 8.78 -2.51
CA ASN A 827 12.54 8.46 -3.45
C ASN A 827 12.30 8.98 -4.88
N GLN A 828 11.36 9.89 -5.12
CA GLN A 828 11.22 10.58 -6.41
C GLN A 828 11.85 11.96 -6.36
N HIS A 829 12.78 12.18 -7.28
CA HIS A 829 13.45 13.45 -7.53
C HIS A 829 12.95 14.01 -8.87
N ARG A 830 13.04 15.32 -9.08
CA ARG A 830 12.72 15.96 -10.37
C ARG A 830 13.92 16.71 -10.90
N LEU A 831 14.23 16.53 -12.16
CA LEU A 831 15.34 17.14 -12.87
C LEU A 831 14.79 17.88 -14.09
N VAL A 832 15.11 19.16 -14.23
CA VAL A 832 14.67 20.00 -15.35
C VAL A 832 15.87 20.70 -15.94
N ALA A 833 16.04 20.67 -17.27
CA ALA A 833 16.99 21.51 -17.98
C ALA A 833 16.24 22.47 -18.90
N GLU A 834 16.60 23.74 -18.86
CA GLU A 834 15.97 24.81 -19.64
C GLU A 834 17.03 25.67 -20.32
N ARG A 835 16.70 26.22 -21.49
CA ARG A 835 17.49 27.25 -22.17
C ARG A 835 16.55 28.34 -22.67
N ASP A 836 16.85 29.60 -22.32
CA ASP A 836 16.03 30.77 -22.66
C ASP A 836 14.53 30.59 -22.33
N GLY A 837 14.22 29.90 -21.22
CA GLY A 837 12.86 29.62 -20.76
C GLY A 837 12.13 28.51 -21.54
N LYS A 838 12.82 27.78 -22.43
CA LYS A 838 12.31 26.56 -23.08
C LYS A 838 12.85 25.32 -22.38
N ILE A 839 11.95 24.41 -22.01
CA ILE A 839 12.31 23.12 -21.43
C ILE A 839 12.99 22.25 -22.49
N LEU A 840 14.25 21.87 -22.22
CA LEU A 840 15.02 20.92 -23.01
C LEU A 840 14.82 19.49 -22.50
N HIS A 841 14.69 19.35 -21.17
CA HIS A 841 14.52 18.07 -20.48
C HIS A 841 13.70 18.27 -19.20
N ASP A 842 12.80 17.34 -18.88
CA ASP A 842 12.07 17.30 -17.61
C ASP A 842 11.80 15.83 -17.26
N GLU A 843 12.37 15.38 -16.15
CA GLU A 843 12.39 13.98 -15.75
C GLU A 843 12.15 13.83 -14.27
N ILE A 844 11.40 12.78 -13.90
CA ILE A 844 11.30 12.31 -12.52
C ILE A 844 12.18 11.07 -12.40
N ILE A 845 13.12 11.10 -11.46
CA ILE A 845 14.07 10.02 -11.20
C ILE A 845 13.64 9.30 -9.93
N ASP A 846 13.31 8.01 -10.05
CA ASP A 846 13.07 7.13 -8.92
C ASP A 846 14.39 6.55 -8.41
N ASP A 847 14.89 7.05 -7.28
CA ASP A 847 16.11 6.58 -6.65
C ASP A 847 16.02 6.75 -5.14
N SER A 848 16.47 5.74 -4.39
CA SER A 848 16.69 5.86 -2.95
C SER A 848 18.19 6.04 -2.69
N PRO A 849 18.68 7.29 -2.56
CA PRO A 849 20.12 7.52 -2.42
C PRO A 849 20.69 6.83 -1.19
N LEU A 850 19.87 6.67 -0.14
CA LEU A 850 20.23 5.93 1.07
C LEU A 850 20.40 4.42 0.81
N HIS A 851 19.48 3.80 0.08
CA HIS A 851 19.60 2.38 -0.29
C HIS A 851 20.86 2.14 -1.11
N THR A 852 21.09 2.98 -2.12
CA THR A 852 22.26 2.92 -3.00
C THR A 852 23.56 3.10 -2.20
N ALA A 853 23.62 4.11 -1.33
CA ALA A 853 24.79 4.36 -0.48
C ALA A 853 25.11 3.20 0.47
N ILE A 854 24.11 2.64 1.16
CA ILE A 854 24.33 1.54 2.11
C ILE A 854 24.77 0.26 1.38
N THR A 855 24.14 -0.05 0.25
CA THR A 855 24.47 -1.26 -0.53
C THR A 855 25.89 -1.14 -1.10
N SER A 856 26.22 -0.01 -1.72
CA SER A 856 27.56 0.25 -2.28
C SER A 856 28.65 0.29 -1.20
N ALA A 857 28.34 0.86 -0.02
CA ALA A 857 29.29 0.89 1.08
C ALA A 857 29.50 -0.50 1.70
N ALA A 858 28.44 -1.30 1.87
CA ALA A 858 28.54 -2.67 2.33
C ALA A 858 29.40 -3.52 1.37
N GLU A 859 29.16 -3.40 0.06
CA GLU A 859 29.96 -4.01 -1.01
C GLU A 859 31.43 -3.64 -0.94
N THR A 860 31.71 -2.35 -0.79
CA THR A 860 33.08 -1.85 -0.71
C THR A 860 33.77 -2.36 0.54
N LEU A 861 33.07 -2.35 1.69
CA LEU A 861 33.59 -2.80 2.99
C LEU A 861 33.81 -4.31 3.07
N THR A 862 33.11 -5.12 2.29
CA THR A 862 33.26 -6.58 2.29
C THR A 862 34.12 -7.11 1.14
N GLY A 863 34.24 -6.34 0.05
CA GLY A 863 35.09 -6.66 -1.10
C GLY A 863 36.59 -6.53 -0.83
N SER A 864 37.44 -6.82 -1.82
CA SER A 864 38.90 -6.76 -1.72
C SER A 864 39.53 -5.39 -2.03
N GLN A 865 38.73 -4.43 -2.48
CA GLN A 865 39.22 -3.10 -2.89
C GLN A 865 39.70 -2.27 -1.68
N PRO A 866 40.75 -1.44 -1.84
CA PRO A 866 41.17 -0.53 -0.77
C PRO A 866 40.04 0.46 -0.44
N VAL A 867 39.85 0.71 0.86
CA VAL A 867 38.86 1.67 1.35
C VAL A 867 39.57 3.01 1.56
N PRO A 868 39.10 4.11 0.95
CA PRO A 868 39.73 5.42 1.15
C PRO A 868 39.59 5.86 2.61
N PRO A 869 40.55 6.65 3.13
CA PRO A 869 40.39 7.24 4.46
C PRO A 869 39.14 8.13 4.50
N PRO A 870 38.46 8.24 5.67
CA PRO A 870 37.28 9.07 5.78
C PRO A 870 37.61 10.53 5.46
N ASP A 871 36.83 11.13 4.55
CA ASP A 871 37.02 12.54 4.19
C ASP A 871 36.43 13.46 5.26
N LEU A 872 37.32 14.06 6.06
CA LEU A 872 36.97 14.98 7.14
C LEU A 872 37.06 16.46 6.72
N SER A 873 37.36 16.77 5.46
CA SER A 873 37.53 18.16 4.98
C SER A 873 36.27 19.01 5.15
N GLY A 874 35.09 18.45 4.85
CA GLY A 874 33.81 19.13 5.03
C GLY A 874 33.52 19.48 6.49
N LEU A 875 33.91 18.60 7.44
CA LEU A 875 33.80 18.87 8.87
C LEU A 875 34.75 19.99 9.32
N ARG A 876 35.97 20.05 8.75
CA ARG A 876 36.91 21.16 9.01
C ARG A 876 36.36 22.50 8.51
N ARG A 877 35.76 22.53 7.32
CA ARG A 877 35.10 23.74 6.77
C ARG A 877 33.94 24.19 7.66
N ILE A 878 33.06 23.27 8.05
CA ILE A 878 31.96 23.55 8.97
C ILE A 878 32.46 24.10 10.31
N SER A 879 33.54 23.52 10.86
CA SER A 879 34.14 24.02 12.11
C SER A 879 34.64 25.45 11.95
N ALA A 880 35.40 25.74 10.89
CA ALA A 880 35.92 27.08 10.63
C ALA A 880 34.79 28.11 10.46
N MET A 881 33.72 27.76 9.74
CA MET A 881 32.54 28.62 9.59
C MET A 881 31.83 28.85 10.93
N ALA A 882 31.66 27.80 11.74
CA ALA A 882 31.05 27.93 13.07
C ALA A 882 31.89 28.83 13.99
N ASP A 883 33.21 28.66 13.99
CA ASP A 883 34.13 29.49 14.78
C ASP A 883 34.06 30.96 14.35
N TYR A 884 34.06 31.24 13.04
CA TYR A 884 33.86 32.59 12.52
C TYR A 884 32.50 33.18 12.89
N LEU A 885 31.40 32.43 12.76
CA LEU A 885 30.06 32.93 13.14
C LEU A 885 29.96 33.24 14.64
N ARG A 886 30.70 32.53 15.50
CA ARG A 886 30.79 32.86 16.94
C ARG A 886 31.53 34.17 17.20
N THR A 887 32.51 34.55 16.39
CA THR A 887 33.18 35.86 16.55
C THR A 887 32.28 37.01 16.11
N GLN A 888 31.38 36.78 15.15
CA GLN A 888 30.43 37.79 14.65
C GLN A 888 29.25 38.04 15.60
N HIS A 889 28.95 37.12 16.51
CA HIS A 889 27.84 37.24 17.46
C HIS A 889 28.31 37.01 18.89
N SER A 890 28.59 38.10 19.61
CA SER A 890 28.83 38.02 21.06
C SER A 890 27.53 37.60 21.74
N PHE A 891 27.50 36.43 22.38
CA PHE A 891 26.48 36.16 23.40
C PHE A 891 26.71 37.17 24.53
N GLY A 892 25.84 38.18 24.64
CA GLY A 892 25.80 39.00 25.84
C GLY A 892 25.57 38.10 27.04
N ASP A 893 26.34 38.31 28.12
CA ASP A 893 26.28 37.55 29.36
C ASP A 893 24.82 37.25 29.78
N ALA A 894 24.43 35.98 29.72
CA ALA A 894 23.28 35.45 30.43
C ALA A 894 23.78 34.71 31.69
N PRO A 895 23.14 34.89 32.85
CA PRO A 895 23.70 34.49 34.15
C PRO A 895 23.68 32.97 34.27
N GLY A 896 24.85 32.34 34.28
CA GLY A 896 24.95 30.89 34.44
C GLY A 896 26.27 30.26 33.99
N GLN A 897 27.39 30.97 34.06
CA GLN A 897 28.69 30.32 34.18
C GLN A 897 29.05 30.27 35.67
N GLU A 898 28.44 29.34 36.40
CA GLU A 898 29.10 28.83 37.59
C GLU A 898 30.31 28.02 37.12
N LYS A 899 31.47 28.44 37.63
CA LYS A 899 32.76 27.78 37.47
C LYS A 899 32.61 26.28 37.68
N VAL A 900 33.08 25.52 36.70
CA VAL A 900 33.46 24.11 36.86
C VAL A 900 34.64 24.04 37.83
N THR A 901 34.35 24.05 39.13
CA THR A 901 35.28 23.68 40.20
C THR A 901 34.46 23.13 41.38
N ALA A 902 33.93 21.91 41.24
CA ALA A 902 33.50 21.07 42.37
C ALA A 902 33.15 19.66 41.86
N LEU A 903 34.18 18.84 41.59
CA LEU A 903 34.01 17.40 41.32
C LEU A 903 35.08 16.57 42.06
N ASP A 904 35.45 17.02 43.27
CA ASP A 904 36.42 16.33 44.14
C ASP A 904 35.88 15.99 45.54
N GLN A 905 34.57 16.11 45.77
CA GLN A 905 33.95 15.62 47.01
C GLN A 905 32.61 14.98 46.68
N ILE A 906 32.63 13.66 46.44
CA ILE A 906 31.69 12.64 46.91
C ILE A 906 32.23 11.31 46.35
N MET A 907 33.25 10.80 47.03
CA MET A 907 33.55 9.37 47.10
C MET A 907 33.74 9.04 48.59
N HIS A 908 32.60 8.82 49.25
CA HIS A 908 32.47 7.99 50.43
C HIS A 908 31.22 7.12 50.27
#